data_AF-A0A1R1A7G8-F1
#
_entry.id   AF-A0A1R1A7G8-F1
#
_cell.length_a   1.000
_cell.length_b   1.000
_cell.length_c   1.000
_cell.angle_alpha   90.00
_cell.angle_beta   90.00
_cell.angle_gamma   90.00
#
_symmetry.space_group_name_H-M   'P 1'
#
loop_
_entity.id
_entity.type
_entity.pdbx_description
1 polymer ?
#
loop_
_entity_poly.entity_id
_entity_poly.type
_entity_poly.pdbx_seq_one_letter_code
_entity_poly.pdbx_strand_id
1 'polypeptide(L)'
;MKVIGKRLALFVLAAALVLPAISVNPREAEALTASSALSPVTPKDTVYQIITDRFYDGNTSNNIPAGSSAALFDDANGDGKGDGNDLKLYQGGDWQGIIDKIPYLKNMGVTAVWISAPYENRDTVIEDYQPGGSMNKWTSFHGYHVRNYFATNQHFGLMKDFENLRDALHNQGMKLVIDFVTNHTSRWQNPTNGNSPEDGKLYEPDKDASGNYAFNAAGNPYDYNNDGKIENLIADPNNDVNGWFHGLGDRAGDNSRYGFRHKELGSLADFSQENANVVAHLEKAATFWKSKGVDGFRHDATLHMNPAFTKGLKDAIDSAAGGPLTHFGEFFISRPDPKYDEFRTFPDRTGVNNLDFEYYRSATNAFGNFSETMSTFGNMLTQTSADYSYENQAVTFLDNHDVTRFRYIQSNNKPYHAALATLMTSRGTPNIYYGTEQYMSSADSSDIAGRSFMQKAAAFDETTTAFKVIKNLSALRQSNEAIAYGTTSILYSTDNVLVYQRQFYDKQVIVAVNRQPDISYTVPAINTTLPVGTYADGLSGLLMGASNTVTSVSGQNKISSFTLSGGEVNILAYNPSLGTTVPRIGDVVSTSGRPGNTVYIYGTGLGGTATVKFGTVAATIVSNNDTFIEAVVPAVAAGSSSITVTKGTNVSNSFTYEVLSGDQVQVIFKVNATTTVGQNIHIVGSIPELGGWDAAKSTEAMMNPNYPVWFLPVSVPKGTTFEFKFIKKDSLGNVIWESGTNRSFTSPASSTGTSDTAVYNWS
;
A
#
# COMPACT_ATOMS: atom_id res chain seq x y z
N MET A 1 -56.47 -33.50 -61.25
CA MET A 1 -57.58 -32.86 -60.52
C MET A 1 -57.06 -32.34 -59.19
N LYS A 2 -57.48 -31.13 -58.82
CA LYS A 2 -57.63 -30.54 -57.46
C LYS A 2 -57.54 -31.57 -56.30
N VAL A 3 -57.01 -31.34 -55.09
CA VAL A 3 -56.70 -30.13 -54.30
C VAL A 3 -56.19 -30.64 -52.92
N ILE A 4 -55.23 -29.93 -52.30
CA ILE A 4 -55.05 -29.59 -50.85
C ILE A 4 -55.32 -30.70 -49.80
N GLY A 5 -54.48 -31.00 -48.81
CA GLY A 5 -53.29 -30.34 -48.27
C GLY A 5 -53.06 -30.76 -46.81
N LYS A 6 -52.11 -30.05 -46.19
CA LYS A 6 -51.70 -30.02 -44.77
C LYS A 6 -50.59 -31.00 -44.34
N ARG A 7 -49.56 -30.35 -43.78
CA ARG A 7 -48.27 -30.81 -43.30
C ARG A 7 -48.43 -31.66 -42.04
N LEU A 8 -47.71 -32.78 -41.99
CA LEU A 8 -47.43 -33.53 -40.77
C LEU A 8 -45.92 -33.43 -40.51
N ALA A 9 -45.55 -32.98 -39.32
CA ALA A 9 -44.17 -32.96 -38.83
C ALA A 9 -43.67 -34.40 -38.64
N LEU A 10 -42.48 -34.70 -39.17
CA LEU A 10 -41.80 -35.97 -38.95
C LEU A 10 -40.50 -35.73 -38.19
N PHE A 11 -40.40 -36.40 -37.04
CA PHE A 11 -39.21 -36.56 -36.22
C PHE A 11 -38.01 -37.04 -37.06
N VAL A 12 -36.86 -36.40 -36.90
CA VAL A 12 -35.57 -36.97 -37.33
C VAL A 12 -34.69 -37.15 -36.10
N LEU A 13 -34.35 -38.43 -35.91
CA LEU A 13 -33.42 -39.01 -34.96
C LEU A 13 -32.01 -38.40 -35.15
N ALA A 14 -31.42 -37.82 -34.10
CA ALA A 14 -30.01 -37.42 -34.10
C ALA A 14 -29.25 -38.29 -33.07
N ALA A 15 -28.25 -39.01 -33.56
CA ALA A 15 -27.40 -39.91 -32.81
C ALA A 15 -26.58 -39.15 -31.75
N ALA A 16 -26.60 -39.65 -30.52
CA ALA A 16 -25.76 -39.15 -29.43
C ALA A 16 -24.32 -39.67 -29.60
N LEU A 17 -23.40 -38.77 -29.96
CA LEU A 17 -21.97 -38.97 -29.71
C LEU A 17 -21.69 -38.65 -28.24
N VAL A 18 -21.31 -39.66 -27.47
CA VAL A 18 -20.76 -39.50 -26.12
C VAL A 18 -19.33 -38.97 -26.25
N LEU A 19 -19.16 -37.66 -26.08
CA LEU A 19 -17.86 -37.06 -25.81
C LEU A 19 -17.57 -37.22 -24.30
N PRO A 20 -16.34 -37.58 -23.89
CA PRO A 20 -15.99 -37.58 -22.48
C PRO A 20 -16.03 -36.13 -21.98
N ALA A 21 -16.81 -35.88 -20.94
CA ALA A 21 -16.79 -34.62 -20.22
C ALA A 21 -15.39 -34.42 -19.63
N ILE A 22 -14.61 -33.52 -20.22
CA ILE A 22 -13.40 -33.01 -19.58
C ILE A 22 -13.88 -32.26 -18.34
N SER A 23 -13.65 -32.84 -17.17
CA SER A 23 -13.83 -32.15 -15.90
C SER A 23 -12.79 -31.04 -15.81
N VAL A 24 -13.18 -29.83 -16.23
CA VAL A 24 -12.42 -28.63 -15.93
C VAL A 24 -12.41 -28.48 -14.41
N ASN A 25 -11.22 -28.39 -13.83
CA ASN A 25 -11.07 -28.17 -12.40
C ASN A 25 -11.80 -26.85 -12.04
N PRO A 26 -12.60 -26.76 -10.96
CA PRO A 26 -13.28 -25.51 -10.61
C PRO A 26 -12.33 -24.28 -10.52
N ARG A 27 -11.05 -24.50 -10.21
CA ARG A 27 -9.99 -23.47 -10.29
C ARG A 27 -9.71 -22.93 -11.70
N GLU A 28 -9.85 -23.73 -12.75
CA GLU A 28 -9.66 -23.32 -14.15
C GLU A 28 -10.90 -22.58 -14.71
N ALA A 29 -12.09 -22.87 -14.16
CA ALA A 29 -13.32 -22.16 -14.50
C ALA A 29 -13.38 -20.76 -13.87
N GLU A 30 -12.88 -20.58 -12.64
CA GLU A 30 -12.70 -19.26 -12.00
C GLU A 30 -11.63 -18.41 -12.72
N ALA A 31 -10.62 -19.05 -13.31
CA ALA A 31 -9.59 -18.36 -14.10
C ALA A 31 -10.15 -17.76 -15.41
N LEU A 32 -11.23 -18.32 -15.97
CA LEU A 32 -11.87 -17.78 -17.18
C LEU A 32 -12.78 -16.57 -16.91
N THR A 33 -13.19 -16.34 -15.66
CA THR A 33 -13.84 -15.10 -15.22
C THR A 33 -12.86 -13.98 -14.87
N ALA A 34 -11.55 -14.25 -14.86
CA ALA A 34 -10.49 -13.27 -14.58
C ALA A 34 -10.18 -12.30 -15.74
N SER A 35 -11.08 -12.16 -16.72
CA SER A 35 -10.89 -11.28 -17.89
C SER A 35 -10.97 -9.78 -17.58
N SER A 36 -11.31 -9.37 -16.36
CA SER A 36 -11.41 -7.96 -15.95
C SER A 36 -10.43 -7.53 -14.86
N ALA A 37 -9.71 -8.46 -14.21
CA ALA A 37 -8.79 -8.10 -13.13
C ALA A 37 -7.54 -7.44 -13.71
N LEU A 38 -7.26 -6.20 -13.28
CA LEU A 38 -5.98 -5.58 -13.56
C LEU A 38 -4.90 -6.22 -12.69
N SER A 39 -3.65 -6.14 -13.13
CA SER A 39 -2.53 -6.54 -12.29
C SER A 39 -2.34 -5.55 -11.13
N PRO A 40 -1.58 -5.90 -10.06
CA PRO A 40 -1.24 -4.99 -8.97
C PRO A 40 -0.67 -3.64 -9.43
N VAL A 41 -0.79 -2.61 -8.59
CA VAL A 41 -0.08 -1.33 -8.73
C VAL A 41 1.43 -1.58 -8.77
N THR A 42 2.08 -0.95 -9.75
CA THR A 42 3.52 -1.08 -10.02
C THR A 42 4.20 0.29 -9.98
N PRO A 43 5.54 0.37 -9.99
CA PRO A 43 6.27 1.64 -10.09
C PRO A 43 6.01 2.44 -11.39
N LYS A 44 5.34 1.85 -12.39
CA LYS A 44 4.87 2.59 -13.57
C LYS A 44 3.64 3.44 -13.29
N ASP A 45 2.90 3.14 -12.23
CA ASP A 45 1.63 3.80 -11.95
C ASP A 45 1.78 5.19 -11.32
N THR A 46 0.74 6.00 -11.50
CA THR A 46 0.52 7.25 -10.75
C THR A 46 -0.72 7.05 -9.90
N VAL A 47 -0.55 7.04 -8.58
CA VAL A 47 -1.63 6.87 -7.60
C VAL A 47 -2.25 8.23 -7.30
N TYR A 48 -3.58 8.29 -7.26
CA TYR A 48 -4.34 9.45 -6.81
C TYR A 48 -5.15 9.07 -5.58
N GLN A 49 -4.82 9.66 -4.43
CA GLN A 49 -5.45 9.38 -3.15
C GLN A 49 -6.65 10.27 -2.90
N ILE A 50 -7.78 9.65 -2.62
CA ILE A 50 -9.08 10.29 -2.44
C ILE A 50 -9.60 9.98 -1.03
N ILE A 51 -9.92 11.02 -0.26
CA ILE A 51 -10.84 10.87 0.87
C ILE A 51 -12.25 10.90 0.29
N THR A 52 -12.94 9.75 0.33
CA THR A 52 -14.20 9.54 -0.42
C THR A 52 -15.23 10.62 -0.11
N ASP A 53 -15.51 10.88 1.16
CA ASP A 53 -16.44 11.92 1.64
C ASP A 53 -16.12 13.34 1.16
N ARG A 54 -14.86 13.60 0.76
CA ARG A 54 -14.34 14.94 0.49
C ARG A 54 -14.04 15.21 -0.98
N PHE A 55 -14.44 14.32 -1.87
CA PHE A 55 -14.11 14.45 -3.29
C PHE A 55 -15.26 15.06 -4.10
N TYR A 56 -16.33 14.30 -4.29
CA TYR A 56 -17.48 14.71 -5.08
C TYR A 56 -18.71 13.90 -4.66
N ASP A 57 -19.84 14.58 -4.44
CA ASP A 57 -21.16 13.99 -4.17
C ASP A 57 -21.84 13.71 -5.52
N GLY A 58 -21.88 12.43 -5.90
CA GLY A 58 -22.55 11.95 -7.10
C GLY A 58 -23.96 11.42 -6.85
N ASN A 59 -24.32 11.09 -5.60
CA ASN A 59 -25.63 10.59 -5.23
C ASN A 59 -26.11 11.14 -3.89
N THR A 60 -26.70 12.33 -3.91
CA THR A 60 -27.24 13.01 -2.72
C THR A 60 -28.26 12.19 -1.89
N SER A 61 -28.81 11.09 -2.42
CA SER A 61 -29.74 10.23 -1.67
C SER A 61 -29.07 9.38 -0.58
N ASN A 62 -27.74 9.20 -0.62
CA ASN A 62 -26.97 8.48 0.40
C ASN A 62 -26.30 9.42 1.43
N ASN A 63 -26.45 10.74 1.30
CA ASN A 63 -25.86 11.72 2.24
C ASN A 63 -26.32 11.50 3.69
N ILE A 64 -27.60 11.17 3.85
CA ILE A 64 -28.21 10.78 5.14
C ILE A 64 -28.89 9.42 4.92
N PRO A 65 -28.16 8.30 5.07
CA PRO A 65 -28.71 6.96 4.91
C PRO A 65 -29.89 6.71 5.84
N ALA A 66 -30.76 5.77 5.46
CA ALA A 66 -31.93 5.41 6.25
C ALA A 66 -31.53 4.91 7.64
N GLY A 67 -31.99 5.60 8.70
CA GLY A 67 -31.64 5.28 10.09
C GLY A 67 -30.46 6.06 10.66
N SER A 68 -29.67 6.74 9.82
CA SER A 68 -28.62 7.66 10.25
C SER A 68 -29.19 8.99 10.76
N SER A 69 -28.43 9.69 11.59
CA SER A 69 -28.82 11.02 12.08
C SER A 69 -28.40 12.12 11.10
N ALA A 70 -29.31 13.03 10.75
CA ALA A 70 -28.98 14.23 9.99
C ALA A 70 -27.91 15.11 10.68
N ALA A 71 -27.70 14.95 11.99
CA ALA A 71 -26.65 15.66 12.73
C ALA A 71 -25.21 15.22 12.38
N LEU A 72 -25.05 14.14 11.62
CA LEU A 72 -23.77 13.64 11.14
C LEU A 72 -23.35 14.27 9.81
N PHE A 73 -24.24 15.05 9.18
CA PHE A 73 -24.04 15.63 7.86
C PHE A 73 -23.93 17.16 7.93
N ASP A 74 -22.96 17.72 7.23
CA ASP A 74 -22.69 19.16 7.13
C ASP A 74 -23.69 19.86 6.19
N ASP A 75 -24.95 19.99 6.61
CA ASP A 75 -26.01 20.64 5.84
C ASP A 75 -26.78 21.62 6.73
N ALA A 76 -26.18 22.78 7.00
CA ALA A 76 -26.77 23.79 7.86
C ALA A 76 -27.99 24.48 7.21
N ASN A 77 -28.08 24.42 5.87
CA ASN A 77 -29.10 25.10 5.09
C ASN A 77 -30.32 24.20 4.76
N GLY A 78 -30.18 22.88 4.91
CA GLY A 78 -31.24 21.88 4.71
C GLY A 78 -31.54 21.54 3.25
N ASP A 79 -30.60 21.75 2.32
CA ASP A 79 -30.78 21.48 0.89
C ASP A 79 -30.38 20.06 0.45
N GLY A 80 -29.91 19.24 1.40
CA GLY A 80 -29.51 17.85 1.19
C GLY A 80 -28.12 17.70 0.59
N LYS A 81 -27.29 18.75 0.60
CA LYS A 81 -25.91 18.73 0.09
C LYS A 81 -24.94 19.22 1.14
N GLY A 82 -23.73 18.65 1.15
CA GLY A 82 -22.69 19.10 2.08
C GLY A 82 -22.31 20.54 1.79
N ASP A 83 -22.16 21.35 2.83
CA ASP A 83 -21.82 22.77 2.73
C ASP A 83 -20.30 22.98 2.55
N GLY A 84 -19.48 22.07 3.08
CA GLY A 84 -18.01 22.18 3.03
C GLY A 84 -17.43 23.00 4.18
N ASN A 85 -18.22 23.28 5.22
CA ASN A 85 -17.90 24.20 6.32
C ASN A 85 -17.45 23.46 7.58
N ASP A 86 -18.23 22.49 8.08
CA ASP A 86 -17.82 21.68 9.23
C ASP A 86 -17.04 20.44 8.77
N LEU A 87 -15.71 20.58 8.74
CA LEU A 87 -14.80 19.53 8.30
C LEU A 87 -14.80 18.27 9.19
N LYS A 88 -15.57 18.23 10.29
CA LYS A 88 -15.65 17.07 11.20
C LYS A 88 -16.85 16.16 10.91
N LEU A 89 -17.80 16.64 10.10
CA LEU A 89 -19.01 15.92 9.69
C LEU A 89 -18.82 15.28 8.30
N TYR A 90 -19.74 14.40 7.92
CA TYR A 90 -19.86 13.94 6.54
C TYR A 90 -20.25 15.12 5.63
N GLN A 91 -19.70 15.17 4.43
CA GLN A 91 -19.93 16.21 3.43
C GLN A 91 -20.51 15.67 2.11
N GLY A 92 -20.63 14.35 1.98
CA GLY A 92 -21.47 13.70 0.96
C GLY A 92 -20.69 13.15 -0.24
N GLY A 93 -19.37 13.24 -0.23
CA GLY A 93 -18.58 12.60 -1.28
C GLY A 93 -18.74 11.08 -1.27
N ASP A 94 -18.90 10.48 -2.45
CA ASP A 94 -19.27 9.08 -2.57
C ASP A 94 -18.66 8.38 -3.80
N TRP A 95 -18.94 7.08 -3.96
CA TRP A 95 -18.39 6.31 -5.07
C TRP A 95 -18.96 6.70 -6.42
N GLN A 96 -20.22 7.15 -6.49
CA GLN A 96 -20.79 7.70 -7.72
C GLN A 96 -20.04 8.96 -8.15
N GLY A 97 -19.67 9.83 -7.21
CA GLY A 97 -18.91 11.03 -7.51
C GLY A 97 -17.49 10.74 -7.97
N ILE A 98 -16.85 9.68 -7.46
CA ILE A 98 -15.58 9.20 -8.03
C ILE A 98 -15.78 8.71 -9.46
N ILE A 99 -16.83 7.92 -9.73
CA ILE A 99 -17.19 7.47 -11.09
C ILE A 99 -17.37 8.66 -12.03
N ASP A 100 -18.11 9.70 -11.60
CA ASP A 100 -18.37 10.90 -12.39
C ASP A 100 -17.10 11.69 -12.73
N LYS A 101 -16.04 11.53 -11.93
CA LYS A 101 -14.73 12.18 -12.12
C LYS A 101 -13.66 11.29 -12.71
N ILE A 102 -13.97 10.04 -13.06
CA ILE A 102 -13.06 9.16 -13.81
C ILE A 102 -12.48 9.83 -15.06
N PRO A 103 -13.25 10.58 -15.89
CA PRO A 103 -12.69 11.28 -17.05
C PRO A 103 -11.61 12.29 -16.67
N TYR A 104 -11.82 13.06 -15.60
CA TYR A 104 -10.86 14.05 -15.08
C TYR A 104 -9.55 13.36 -14.62
N LEU A 105 -9.68 12.31 -13.81
CA LEU A 105 -8.54 11.52 -13.32
C LEU A 105 -7.75 10.91 -14.49
N LYS A 106 -8.46 10.33 -15.48
CA LYS A 106 -7.85 9.72 -16.66
C LYS A 106 -7.14 10.76 -17.53
N ASN A 107 -7.73 11.94 -17.73
CA ASN A 107 -7.15 13.03 -18.51
C ASN A 107 -5.87 13.59 -17.87
N MET A 108 -5.75 13.49 -16.54
CA MET A 108 -4.55 13.81 -15.78
C MET A 108 -3.48 12.72 -15.85
N GLY A 109 -3.79 11.54 -16.39
CA GLY A 109 -2.87 10.41 -16.45
C GLY A 109 -2.80 9.57 -15.17
N VAL A 110 -3.81 9.64 -14.30
CA VAL A 110 -3.94 8.70 -13.16
C VAL A 110 -4.12 7.28 -13.69
N THR A 111 -3.45 6.32 -13.04
CA THR A 111 -3.56 4.88 -13.37
C THR A 111 -3.92 4.00 -12.19
N ALA A 112 -3.96 4.57 -10.98
CA ALA A 112 -4.47 3.92 -9.79
C ALA A 112 -5.18 4.96 -8.89
N VAL A 113 -6.33 4.59 -8.34
CA VAL A 113 -7.07 5.40 -7.37
C VAL A 113 -7.00 4.69 -6.03
N TRP A 114 -6.51 5.40 -5.01
CA TRP A 114 -6.54 4.95 -3.62
C TRP A 114 -7.69 5.67 -2.90
N ILE A 115 -8.69 4.92 -2.43
CA ILE A 115 -9.84 5.46 -1.71
C ILE A 115 -9.79 5.15 -0.20
N SER A 116 -10.55 5.92 0.58
CA SER A 116 -10.87 5.63 1.97
C SER A 116 -11.40 4.22 2.19
N ALA A 117 -11.33 3.74 3.43
CA ALA A 117 -11.82 2.43 3.82
C ALA A 117 -13.32 2.26 3.47
N PRO A 118 -13.69 1.25 2.68
CA PRO A 118 -15.02 1.18 2.05
C PRO A 118 -16.10 0.57 2.93
N TYR A 119 -15.71 -0.04 4.06
CA TYR A 119 -16.59 -0.80 4.93
C TYR A 119 -17.29 0.06 5.97
N GLU A 120 -18.34 -0.49 6.58
CA GLU A 120 -19.16 0.20 7.56
C GLU A 120 -18.33 0.72 8.74
N ASN A 121 -18.57 1.98 9.05
CA ASN A 121 -17.95 2.71 10.13
C ASN A 121 -18.97 3.02 11.23
N ARG A 122 -18.48 3.41 12.42
CA ARG A 122 -19.31 3.95 13.49
C ARG A 122 -20.16 5.11 12.97
N ASP A 123 -21.47 4.93 12.94
CA ASP A 123 -22.44 5.92 12.48
C ASP A 123 -23.15 6.62 13.65
N THR A 124 -22.35 7.06 14.63
CA THR A 124 -22.80 7.83 15.79
C THR A 124 -21.85 8.98 16.07
N VAL A 125 -22.38 10.08 16.61
CA VAL A 125 -21.59 11.27 16.93
C VAL A 125 -20.50 10.90 17.94
N ILE A 126 -19.31 11.46 17.73
CA ILE A 126 -18.19 11.44 18.67
C ILE A 126 -18.07 12.85 19.26
N GLU A 127 -18.30 12.96 20.57
CA GLU A 127 -18.24 14.24 21.28
C GLU A 127 -16.85 14.45 21.89
N ASP A 128 -16.25 15.61 21.59
CA ASP A 128 -14.98 16.05 22.15
C ASP A 128 -15.13 17.37 22.90
N TYR A 129 -15.06 17.31 24.22
CA TYR A 129 -15.14 18.45 25.13
C TYR A 129 -13.81 19.21 25.14
N GLN A 130 -13.85 20.50 24.85
CA GLN A 130 -12.66 21.34 24.76
C GLN A 130 -12.38 22.04 26.10
N PRO A 131 -11.11 22.40 26.41
CA PRO A 131 -10.74 23.09 27.65
C PRO A 131 -11.47 24.43 27.92
N GLY A 132 -12.11 25.03 26.89
CA GLY A 132 -12.91 26.25 27.00
C GLY A 132 -14.42 26.03 27.20
N GLY A 133 -14.87 24.78 27.39
CA GLY A 133 -16.29 24.42 27.53
C GLY A 133 -17.07 24.31 26.21
N SER A 134 -16.43 24.53 25.06
CA SER A 134 -17.01 24.19 23.76
C SER A 134 -16.94 22.68 23.51
N MET A 135 -17.74 22.20 22.55
CA MET A 135 -17.80 20.79 22.19
C MET A 135 -17.66 20.67 20.67
N ASN A 136 -16.70 19.88 20.23
CA ASN A 136 -16.59 19.45 18.85
C ASN A 136 -17.41 18.17 18.67
N LYS A 137 -18.10 18.07 17.52
CA LYS A 137 -18.75 16.85 17.08
C LYS A 137 -17.97 16.28 15.92
N TRP A 138 -17.62 15.01 16.01
CA TRP A 138 -16.92 14.27 14.99
C TRP A 138 -17.77 13.12 14.48
N THR A 139 -17.49 12.73 13.25
CA THR A 139 -18.07 11.59 12.56
C THR A 139 -16.97 10.73 11.98
N SER A 140 -17.34 9.56 11.49
CA SER A 140 -16.40 8.60 10.90
C SER A 140 -16.22 8.80 9.38
N PHE A 141 -16.34 10.05 8.89
CA PHE A 141 -16.29 10.39 7.46
C PHE A 141 -15.03 9.89 6.74
N HIS A 142 -13.94 9.73 7.48
CA HIS A 142 -12.64 9.31 6.99
C HIS A 142 -12.56 7.79 6.71
N GLY A 143 -13.44 6.98 7.31
CA GLY A 143 -13.47 5.52 7.12
C GLY A 143 -12.64 4.69 8.12
N TYR A 144 -12.03 5.32 9.12
CA TYR A 144 -11.08 4.66 10.05
C TYR A 144 -11.68 4.21 11.40
N HIS A 145 -12.98 4.34 11.60
CA HIS A 145 -13.69 3.86 12.80
C HIS A 145 -14.53 2.65 12.43
N VAL A 146 -13.87 1.52 12.20
CA VAL A 146 -14.50 0.30 11.70
C VAL A 146 -15.57 -0.20 12.66
N ARG A 147 -16.71 -0.60 12.10
CA ARG A 147 -17.81 -1.23 12.83
C ARG A 147 -18.15 -2.62 12.27
N ASN A 148 -18.14 -2.78 10.95
CA ASN A 148 -18.40 -4.07 10.29
C ASN A 148 -17.68 -4.14 8.93
N TYR A 149 -16.69 -5.02 8.82
CA TYR A 149 -15.88 -5.18 7.60
C TYR A 149 -16.64 -5.75 6.39
N PHE A 150 -17.79 -6.39 6.60
CA PHE A 150 -18.51 -7.10 5.54
C PHE A 150 -19.77 -6.36 5.07
N ALA A 151 -19.97 -5.14 5.56
CA ALA A 151 -20.96 -4.19 5.09
C ALA A 151 -20.22 -2.96 4.52
N THR A 152 -20.84 -2.21 3.62
CA THR A 152 -20.28 -0.95 3.10
C THR A 152 -20.59 0.21 4.04
N ASN A 153 -19.78 1.27 3.99
CA ASN A 153 -20.20 2.56 4.52
C ASN A 153 -21.34 3.11 3.66
N GLN A 154 -22.55 3.19 4.23
CA GLN A 154 -23.75 3.58 3.48
C GLN A 154 -23.71 5.02 2.97
N HIS A 155 -22.92 5.91 3.58
CA HIS A 155 -22.70 7.26 3.07
C HIS A 155 -21.89 7.27 1.76
N PHE A 156 -21.09 6.23 1.49
CA PHE A 156 -20.33 6.11 0.24
C PHE A 156 -21.10 5.33 -0.84
N GLY A 157 -22.01 4.45 -0.42
CA GLY A 157 -22.84 3.62 -1.29
C GLY A 157 -23.03 2.20 -0.75
N LEU A 158 -23.83 1.41 -1.47
CA LEU A 158 -24.05 -0.01 -1.19
C LEU A 158 -23.02 -0.87 -1.94
N MET A 159 -23.00 -2.18 -1.66
CA MET A 159 -22.04 -3.10 -2.28
C MET A 159 -22.04 -3.05 -3.81
N LYS A 160 -23.21 -2.88 -4.43
CA LYS A 160 -23.30 -2.75 -5.89
C LYS A 160 -22.63 -1.47 -6.41
N ASP A 161 -22.69 -0.37 -5.66
CA ASP A 161 -22.05 0.89 -6.02
C ASP A 161 -20.52 0.78 -5.95
N PHE A 162 -19.99 0.04 -4.96
CA PHE A 162 -18.57 -0.30 -4.89
C PHE A 162 -18.11 -1.10 -6.11
N GLU A 163 -18.87 -2.15 -6.48
CA GLU A 163 -18.58 -2.95 -7.66
C GLU A 163 -18.64 -2.11 -8.94
N ASN A 164 -19.60 -1.20 -9.05
CA ASN A 164 -19.71 -0.27 -10.18
C ASN A 164 -18.50 0.67 -10.25
N LEU A 165 -18.00 1.17 -9.11
CA LEU A 165 -16.79 1.98 -9.04
C LEU A 165 -15.59 1.20 -9.56
N ARG A 166 -15.35 0.00 -9.03
CA ARG A 166 -14.30 -0.89 -9.51
C ARG A 166 -14.40 -1.10 -11.01
N ASP A 167 -15.57 -1.52 -11.50
CA ASP A 167 -15.77 -1.83 -12.93
C ASP A 167 -15.53 -0.59 -13.79
N ALA A 168 -15.99 0.58 -13.37
CA ALA A 168 -15.78 1.84 -14.08
C ALA A 168 -14.29 2.22 -14.15
N LEU A 169 -13.53 2.04 -13.06
CA LEU A 169 -12.08 2.26 -13.03
C LEU A 169 -11.35 1.25 -13.93
N HIS A 170 -11.65 -0.04 -13.79
CA HIS A 170 -11.03 -1.13 -14.56
C HIS A 170 -11.30 -0.98 -16.07
N ASN A 171 -12.50 -0.56 -16.46
CA ASN A 171 -12.85 -0.26 -17.86
C ASN A 171 -11.99 0.88 -18.47
N GLN A 172 -11.39 1.72 -17.63
CA GLN A 172 -10.45 2.76 -18.05
C GLN A 172 -8.98 2.39 -17.81
N GLY A 173 -8.70 1.13 -17.44
CA GLY A 173 -7.36 0.64 -17.10
C GLY A 173 -6.78 1.31 -15.85
N MET A 174 -7.64 1.76 -14.93
CA MET A 174 -7.23 2.34 -13.64
C MET A 174 -7.47 1.33 -12.53
N LYS A 175 -6.47 1.17 -11.66
CA LYS A 175 -6.51 0.26 -10.52
C LYS A 175 -7.25 0.88 -9.33
N LEU A 176 -7.83 0.06 -8.46
CA LEU A 176 -8.50 0.45 -7.22
C LEU A 176 -7.72 -0.08 -6.01
N VAL A 177 -7.16 0.82 -5.21
CA VAL A 177 -6.57 0.54 -3.90
C VAL A 177 -7.55 1.01 -2.82
N ILE A 178 -7.72 0.22 -1.78
CA ILE A 178 -8.53 0.62 -0.61
C ILE A 178 -7.65 0.77 0.63
N ASP A 179 -7.97 1.76 1.47
CA ASP A 179 -7.51 1.76 2.86
C ASP A 179 -8.08 0.55 3.62
N PHE A 180 -7.26 -0.01 4.49
CA PHE A 180 -7.62 -1.18 5.28
C PHE A 180 -7.03 -1.10 6.69
N VAL A 181 -7.92 -0.96 7.66
CA VAL A 181 -7.62 -0.79 9.08
C VAL A 181 -7.67 -2.15 9.74
N THR A 182 -6.55 -2.56 10.33
CA THR A 182 -6.44 -3.83 11.06
C THR A 182 -5.85 -3.65 12.46
N ASN A 183 -5.61 -2.40 12.86
CA ASN A 183 -5.13 -2.06 14.19
C ASN A 183 -6.27 -1.99 15.22
N HIS A 184 -7.38 -1.36 14.86
CA HIS A 184 -8.44 -1.01 15.82
C HIS A 184 -9.84 -1.06 15.17
N THR A 185 -10.88 -0.97 15.99
CA THR A 185 -12.27 -0.74 15.54
C THR A 185 -12.57 0.76 15.49
N SER A 186 -13.16 1.31 16.55
CA SER A 186 -13.52 2.72 16.70
C SER A 186 -13.22 3.22 18.11
N ARG A 187 -13.39 4.52 18.34
CA ARG A 187 -13.19 5.15 19.65
C ARG A 187 -14.15 4.56 20.69
N TRP A 188 -13.61 3.83 21.66
CA TRP A 188 -14.40 3.11 22.66
C TRP A 188 -14.46 3.80 24.02
N GLN A 189 -13.66 4.84 24.22
CA GLN A 189 -13.67 5.69 25.40
C GLN A 189 -13.52 7.16 25.00
N ASN A 190 -14.07 8.06 25.82
CA ASN A 190 -13.97 9.50 25.62
C ASN A 190 -12.81 10.13 26.42
N PRO A 191 -11.61 10.34 25.83
CA PRO A 191 -10.48 11.01 26.47
C PRO A 191 -10.78 12.41 27.02
N THR A 192 -11.80 13.10 26.50
CA THR A 192 -12.17 14.45 26.96
C THR A 192 -13.22 14.45 28.07
N ASN A 193 -13.78 13.28 28.42
CA ASN A 193 -14.81 13.11 29.43
C ASN A 193 -14.48 11.92 30.35
N GLY A 194 -13.29 11.98 30.97
CA GLY A 194 -12.87 11.01 32.00
C GLY A 194 -12.80 9.57 31.52
N ASN A 195 -12.48 9.34 30.23
CA ASN A 195 -12.49 8.03 29.58
C ASN A 195 -13.83 7.29 29.73
N SER A 196 -14.94 8.04 29.71
CA SER A 196 -16.29 7.44 29.74
C SER A 196 -16.50 6.50 28.54
N PRO A 197 -17.19 5.35 28.74
CA PRO A 197 -17.47 4.41 27.66
C PRO A 197 -18.17 5.03 26.46
N GLU A 198 -17.69 4.69 25.26
CA GLU A 198 -18.28 5.00 23.96
C GLU A 198 -18.44 3.73 23.10
N ASP A 199 -18.87 3.91 21.84
CA ASP A 199 -19.05 2.83 20.88
C ASP A 199 -17.72 2.41 20.23
N GLY A 200 -17.22 1.24 20.62
CA GLY A 200 -16.06 0.56 20.03
C GLY A 200 -16.39 -0.84 19.50
N LYS A 201 -17.68 -1.14 19.32
CA LYS A 201 -18.16 -2.49 19.07
C LYS A 201 -17.88 -2.94 17.65
N LEU A 202 -17.61 -4.23 17.50
CA LEU A 202 -17.41 -4.89 16.21
C LEU A 202 -18.57 -5.84 15.92
N TYR A 203 -19.06 -5.79 14.70
CA TYR A 203 -20.17 -6.61 14.20
C TYR A 203 -19.76 -7.42 12.97
N GLU A 204 -20.53 -8.46 12.69
CA GLU A 204 -20.48 -9.20 11.43
C GLU A 204 -21.90 -9.51 10.92
N PRO A 205 -22.11 -9.77 9.62
CA PRO A 205 -23.40 -10.16 9.09
C PRO A 205 -23.95 -11.42 9.74
N ASP A 206 -25.27 -11.61 9.64
CA ASP A 206 -25.91 -12.89 9.91
C ASP A 206 -25.28 -14.03 9.13
N LYS A 207 -25.39 -15.24 9.69
CA LYS A 207 -24.92 -16.47 9.05
C LYS A 207 -26.10 -17.35 8.65
N ASP A 208 -25.99 -17.94 7.47
CA ASP A 208 -26.92 -18.97 7.01
C ASP A 208 -26.73 -20.30 7.78
N ALA A 209 -27.59 -21.28 7.48
CA ALA A 209 -27.50 -22.60 8.11
C ALA A 209 -26.17 -23.36 7.85
N SER A 210 -25.35 -22.90 6.89
CA SER A 210 -24.04 -23.46 6.57
C SER A 210 -22.88 -22.68 7.24
N GLY A 211 -23.19 -21.61 7.98
CA GLY A 211 -22.21 -20.75 8.63
C GLY A 211 -21.60 -19.67 7.72
N ASN A 212 -22.12 -19.48 6.50
CA ASN A 212 -21.66 -18.43 5.60
C ASN A 212 -22.38 -17.12 5.89
N TYR A 213 -21.74 -15.98 5.64
CA TYR A 213 -22.42 -14.69 5.77
C TYR A 213 -23.60 -14.59 4.79
N ALA A 214 -24.75 -14.17 5.32
CA ALA A 214 -25.99 -14.01 4.60
C ALA A 214 -26.01 -12.63 3.93
N PHE A 215 -25.88 -12.62 2.61
CA PHE A 215 -26.02 -11.43 1.78
C PHE A 215 -27.22 -11.56 0.85
N ASN A 216 -27.91 -10.45 0.60
CA ASN A 216 -28.96 -10.41 -0.41
C ASN A 216 -28.35 -10.43 -1.83
N ALA A 217 -29.20 -10.45 -2.86
CA ALA A 217 -28.75 -10.51 -4.25
C ALA A 217 -27.89 -9.31 -4.69
N ALA A 218 -27.96 -8.18 -3.98
CA ALA A 218 -27.13 -7.00 -4.23
C ALA A 218 -25.82 -7.01 -3.41
N GLY A 219 -25.55 -8.07 -2.65
CA GLY A 219 -24.33 -8.23 -1.86
C GLY A 219 -24.34 -7.52 -0.50
N ASN A 220 -25.48 -7.00 -0.05
CA ASN A 220 -25.60 -6.33 1.26
C ASN A 220 -26.11 -7.32 2.33
N PRO A 221 -25.69 -7.18 3.60
CA PRO A 221 -26.25 -7.94 4.71
C PRO A 221 -27.77 -7.80 4.81
N TYR A 222 -28.45 -8.83 5.32
CA TYR A 222 -29.88 -8.78 5.61
C TYR A 222 -30.18 -9.63 6.86
N ASP A 223 -31.34 -9.36 7.48
CA ASP A 223 -31.85 -10.11 8.63
C ASP A 223 -32.26 -11.52 8.17
N TYR A 224 -31.36 -12.48 8.36
CA TYR A 224 -31.56 -13.87 7.95
C TYR A 224 -32.41 -14.63 8.98
N ASN A 225 -32.15 -14.36 10.27
CA ASN A 225 -32.71 -15.12 11.38
C ASN A 225 -34.07 -14.56 11.87
N ASN A 226 -34.52 -13.41 11.34
CA ASN A 226 -35.72 -12.67 11.68
C ASN A 226 -35.75 -12.17 13.14
N ASP A 227 -34.61 -11.82 13.71
CA ASP A 227 -34.50 -11.23 15.06
C ASP A 227 -34.64 -9.69 15.07
N GLY A 228 -34.81 -9.09 13.89
CA GLY A 228 -34.94 -7.65 13.69
C GLY A 228 -33.59 -6.92 13.51
N LYS A 229 -32.47 -7.65 13.42
CA LYS A 229 -31.13 -7.12 13.17
C LYS A 229 -30.55 -7.79 11.93
N ILE A 230 -29.65 -7.08 11.25
CA ILE A 230 -28.96 -7.59 10.05
C ILE A 230 -27.57 -8.14 10.37
N GLU A 231 -27.20 -8.14 11.65
CA GLU A 231 -25.82 -8.31 12.11
C GLU A 231 -25.74 -8.77 13.56
N ASN A 232 -24.58 -9.33 13.89
CA ASN A 232 -24.26 -9.94 15.17
C ASN A 232 -23.09 -9.22 15.82
N LEU A 233 -23.22 -8.89 17.10
CA LEU A 233 -22.12 -8.36 17.91
C LEU A 233 -21.09 -9.48 18.13
N ILE A 234 -19.83 -9.23 17.75
CA ILE A 234 -18.75 -10.21 17.94
C ILE A 234 -17.72 -9.80 19.00
N ALA A 235 -17.53 -8.49 19.20
CA ALA A 235 -16.63 -7.98 20.22
C ALA A 235 -17.13 -6.63 20.77
N ASP A 236 -17.02 -6.43 22.08
CA ASP A 236 -17.32 -5.18 22.77
C ASP A 236 -16.16 -4.84 23.70
N PRO A 237 -15.39 -3.77 23.45
CA PRO A 237 -14.25 -3.41 24.29
C PRO A 237 -14.64 -3.03 25.72
N ASN A 238 -15.91 -2.67 25.96
CA ASN A 238 -16.42 -2.42 27.32
C ASN A 238 -16.80 -3.72 28.06
N ASN A 239 -16.79 -4.86 27.38
CA ASN A 239 -17.09 -6.18 27.93
C ASN A 239 -16.33 -7.28 27.16
N ASP A 240 -15.00 -7.14 27.06
CA ASP A 240 -14.16 -8.00 26.23
C ASP A 240 -13.84 -9.35 26.88
N VAL A 241 -14.84 -10.21 26.95
CA VAL A 241 -14.73 -11.55 27.56
C VAL A 241 -13.83 -12.52 26.77
N ASN A 242 -13.59 -12.23 25.49
CA ASN A 242 -12.88 -13.11 24.56
C ASN A 242 -11.47 -12.60 24.20
N GLY A 243 -11.03 -11.48 24.79
CA GLY A 243 -9.70 -10.91 24.57
C GLY A 243 -9.47 -10.45 23.14
N TRP A 244 -10.50 -9.91 22.49
CA TRP A 244 -10.37 -9.34 21.14
C TRP A 244 -9.53 -8.07 21.13
N PHE A 245 -9.46 -7.37 22.27
CA PHE A 245 -8.75 -6.12 22.42
C PHE A 245 -7.67 -6.24 23.49
N HIS A 246 -6.61 -5.43 23.37
CA HIS A 246 -5.54 -5.44 24.37
C HIS A 246 -5.98 -4.91 25.74
N GLY A 247 -6.84 -3.87 25.77
CA GLY A 247 -7.38 -3.30 27.00
C GLY A 247 -6.32 -2.72 27.94
N LEU A 248 -5.20 -2.21 27.38
CA LEU A 248 -4.07 -1.68 28.15
C LEU A 248 -4.08 -0.15 28.29
N GLY A 249 -5.13 0.51 27.79
CA GLY A 249 -5.28 1.95 27.78
C GLY A 249 -4.47 2.64 26.69
N ASP A 250 -4.66 3.96 26.59
CA ASP A 250 -3.98 4.80 25.61
C ASP A 250 -2.45 4.74 25.74
N ARG A 251 -1.78 4.66 24.59
CA ARG A 251 -0.31 4.68 24.49
C ARG A 251 0.26 5.95 25.13
N ALA A 252 -0.40 7.09 24.96
CA ALA A 252 0.02 8.40 25.41
C ALA A 252 1.51 8.67 25.10
N GLY A 253 2.34 8.85 26.13
CA GLY A 253 3.78 9.11 26.00
C GLY A 253 4.67 7.87 25.86
N ASP A 254 4.10 6.66 25.82
CA ASP A 254 4.85 5.42 25.68
C ASP A 254 5.39 5.29 24.25
N ASN A 255 6.68 5.61 24.09
CA ASN A 255 7.37 5.57 22.81
C ASN A 255 8.11 4.23 22.57
N SER A 256 7.88 3.23 23.42
CA SER A 256 8.46 1.90 23.24
C SER A 256 7.73 1.13 22.14
N ARG A 257 8.40 0.13 21.55
CA ARG A 257 7.76 -0.80 20.59
C ARG A 257 6.52 -1.49 21.17
N TYR A 258 6.54 -1.80 22.46
CA TYR A 258 5.39 -2.36 23.16
C TYR A 258 4.21 -1.39 23.18
N GLY A 259 4.47 -0.13 23.54
CA GLY A 259 3.45 0.92 23.54
C GLY A 259 2.84 1.14 22.16
N PHE A 260 3.64 1.13 21.09
CA PHE A 260 3.09 1.25 19.73
C PHE A 260 2.21 0.06 19.33
N ARG A 261 2.58 -1.18 19.70
CA ARG A 261 1.95 -2.41 19.18
C ARG A 261 0.86 -3.04 20.05
N HIS A 262 0.70 -2.61 21.31
CA HIS A 262 -0.22 -3.24 22.28
C HIS A 262 -1.04 -2.25 23.11
N LYS A 263 -0.87 -0.94 22.90
CA LYS A 263 -1.67 0.09 23.57
C LYS A 263 -2.44 0.89 22.55
N GLU A 264 -3.54 1.47 23.01
CA GLU A 264 -4.50 2.13 22.15
C GLU A 264 -3.91 3.38 21.50
N LEU A 265 -4.22 3.56 20.22
CA LEU A 265 -3.93 4.76 19.45
C LEU A 265 -5.10 5.73 19.61
N GLY A 266 -5.04 6.68 20.55
CA GLY A 266 -6.07 7.71 20.69
C GLY A 266 -7.43 7.18 21.18
N SER A 267 -7.41 6.25 22.15
CA SER A 267 -8.60 5.57 22.70
C SER A 267 -9.43 4.80 21.66
N LEU A 268 -8.82 4.39 20.54
CA LEU A 268 -9.38 3.45 19.57
C LEU A 268 -9.20 2.03 20.11
N ALA A 269 -10.26 1.21 20.06
CA ALA A 269 -10.21 -0.14 20.64
C ALA A 269 -9.24 -1.02 19.85
N ASP A 270 -8.11 -1.31 20.49
CA ASP A 270 -6.91 -1.88 19.87
C ASP A 270 -6.97 -3.40 19.82
N PHE A 271 -6.94 -3.97 18.61
CA PHE A 271 -7.07 -5.41 18.39
C PHE A 271 -5.88 -6.18 18.99
N SER A 272 -6.17 -7.26 19.72
CA SER A 272 -5.15 -8.24 20.09
C SER A 272 -4.86 -9.17 18.92
N GLN A 273 -3.88 -8.80 18.09
CA GLN A 273 -3.50 -9.53 16.89
C GLN A 273 -2.81 -10.88 17.20
N GLU A 274 -2.54 -11.18 18.47
CA GLU A 274 -2.08 -12.47 18.98
C GLU A 274 -3.25 -13.43 19.26
N ASN A 275 -4.50 -12.95 19.18
CA ASN A 275 -5.71 -13.76 19.32
C ASN A 275 -6.09 -14.39 17.98
N ALA A 276 -6.14 -15.72 17.91
CA ALA A 276 -6.47 -16.46 16.68
C ALA A 276 -7.84 -16.09 16.08
N ASN A 277 -8.82 -15.68 16.90
CA ASN A 277 -10.13 -15.25 16.40
C ASN A 277 -10.06 -13.89 15.71
N VAL A 278 -9.24 -12.97 16.24
CA VAL A 278 -8.97 -11.67 15.62
C VAL A 278 -8.26 -11.86 14.28
N VAL A 279 -7.20 -12.69 14.25
CA VAL A 279 -6.49 -13.04 13.01
C VAL A 279 -7.44 -13.61 11.97
N ALA A 280 -8.27 -14.59 12.35
CA ALA A 280 -9.23 -15.22 11.45
C ALA A 280 -10.26 -14.22 10.89
N HIS A 281 -10.74 -13.31 11.73
CA HIS A 281 -11.71 -12.30 11.32
C HIS A 281 -11.08 -11.31 10.32
N LEU A 282 -9.88 -10.80 10.61
CA LEU A 282 -9.21 -9.81 9.77
C LEU A 282 -8.71 -10.41 8.44
N GLU A 283 -8.22 -11.65 8.42
CA GLU A 283 -7.89 -12.34 7.17
C GLU A 283 -9.15 -12.59 6.31
N LYS A 284 -10.27 -12.97 6.94
CA LYS A 284 -11.55 -13.14 6.25
C LYS A 284 -12.06 -11.80 5.69
N ALA A 285 -11.91 -10.72 6.45
CA ALA A 285 -12.27 -9.37 6.00
C ALA A 285 -11.44 -8.94 4.78
N ALA A 286 -10.11 -9.07 4.85
CA ALA A 286 -9.24 -8.68 3.75
C ALA A 286 -9.50 -9.52 2.49
N THR A 287 -9.66 -10.84 2.65
CA THR A 287 -9.96 -11.74 1.51
C THR A 287 -11.37 -11.53 0.94
N PHE A 288 -12.34 -11.09 1.75
CA PHE A 288 -13.65 -10.64 1.25
C PHE A 288 -13.49 -9.43 0.33
N TRP A 289 -12.78 -8.39 0.73
CA TRP A 289 -12.55 -7.21 -0.12
C TRP A 289 -11.68 -7.52 -1.34
N LYS A 290 -10.70 -8.41 -1.21
CA LYS A 290 -9.97 -8.95 -2.37
C LYS A 290 -10.93 -9.61 -3.36
N SER A 291 -11.89 -10.42 -2.89
CA SER A 291 -12.88 -11.07 -3.76
C SER A 291 -13.80 -10.05 -4.46
N LYS A 292 -13.87 -8.81 -3.96
CA LYS A 292 -14.53 -7.70 -4.64
C LYS A 292 -13.68 -7.05 -5.72
N GLY A 293 -12.49 -7.57 -6.03
CA GLY A 293 -11.69 -7.15 -7.18
C GLY A 293 -10.89 -5.87 -7.00
N VAL A 294 -10.44 -5.58 -5.77
CA VAL A 294 -9.44 -4.52 -5.53
C VAL A 294 -8.06 -4.95 -6.03
N ASP A 295 -7.22 -3.98 -6.38
CA ASP A 295 -5.88 -4.20 -6.95
C ASP A 295 -4.76 -3.96 -5.92
N GLY A 296 -5.12 -3.48 -4.73
CA GLY A 296 -4.18 -3.28 -3.64
C GLY A 296 -4.82 -2.84 -2.33
N PHE A 297 -4.04 -2.94 -1.26
CA PHE A 297 -4.38 -2.49 0.08
C PHE A 297 -3.35 -1.47 0.56
N ARG A 298 -3.82 -0.31 1.04
CA ARG A 298 -3.06 0.53 1.96
C ARG A 298 -3.39 0.09 3.37
N HIS A 299 -2.42 -0.47 4.08
CA HIS A 299 -2.57 -0.89 5.47
C HIS A 299 -2.40 0.31 6.40
N ASP A 300 -3.45 0.64 7.13
CA ASP A 300 -3.43 1.71 8.13
C ASP A 300 -2.54 1.34 9.32
N ALA A 301 -1.87 2.36 9.90
CA ALA A 301 -1.18 2.26 11.18
C ALA A 301 -0.22 1.06 11.34
N THR A 302 0.53 0.65 10.30
CA THR A 302 1.46 -0.50 10.37
C THR A 302 2.57 -0.39 11.42
N LEU A 303 2.92 0.82 11.87
CA LEU A 303 3.79 1.03 13.05
C LEU A 303 3.19 0.40 14.33
N HIS A 304 1.86 0.38 14.41
CA HIS A 304 1.10 -0.13 15.55
C HIS A 304 0.73 -1.60 15.41
N MET A 305 1.12 -2.24 14.31
CA MET A 305 0.78 -3.65 14.07
C MET A 305 1.93 -4.58 14.45
N ASN A 306 1.58 -5.77 14.91
CA ASN A 306 2.50 -6.88 15.06
C ASN A 306 2.99 -7.36 13.66
N PRO A 307 4.31 -7.32 13.35
CA PRO A 307 4.83 -7.75 12.05
C PRO A 307 4.54 -9.23 11.71
N ALA A 308 4.41 -10.10 12.72
CA ALA A 308 4.06 -11.50 12.49
C ALA A 308 2.64 -11.65 11.93
N PHE A 309 1.70 -10.88 12.49
CA PHE A 309 0.34 -10.77 11.97
C PHE A 309 0.34 -10.15 10.57
N THR A 310 1.03 -9.03 10.35
CA THR A 310 1.08 -8.38 9.02
C THR A 310 1.61 -9.32 7.94
N LYS A 311 2.66 -10.10 8.23
CA LYS A 311 3.20 -11.10 7.30
C LYS A 311 2.18 -12.19 6.97
N GLY A 312 1.49 -12.71 7.99
CA GLY A 312 0.43 -13.71 7.83
C GLY A 312 -0.76 -13.19 7.02
N LEU A 313 -1.25 -11.99 7.35
CA LEU A 313 -2.33 -11.33 6.63
C LEU A 313 -1.99 -11.14 5.14
N LYS A 314 -0.80 -10.62 4.84
CA LYS A 314 -0.33 -10.48 3.46
C LYS A 314 -0.25 -11.84 2.75
N ASP A 315 0.31 -12.86 3.39
CA ASP A 315 0.39 -14.22 2.83
C ASP A 315 -1.00 -14.80 2.53
N ALA A 316 -1.97 -14.60 3.42
CA ALA A 316 -3.36 -15.02 3.24
C ALA A 316 -4.01 -14.30 2.05
N ILE A 317 -3.79 -12.99 1.92
CA ILE A 317 -4.28 -12.20 0.79
C ILE A 317 -3.64 -12.71 -0.51
N ASP A 318 -2.32 -12.80 -0.60
CA ASP A 318 -1.61 -13.19 -1.83
C ASP A 318 -1.87 -14.64 -2.25
N SER A 319 -2.14 -15.52 -1.28
CA SER A 319 -2.45 -16.93 -1.52
C SER A 319 -3.90 -17.20 -1.95
N ALA A 320 -4.82 -16.27 -1.66
CA ALA A 320 -6.21 -16.39 -2.10
C ALA A 320 -6.33 -16.28 -3.63
N ALA A 321 -7.46 -16.72 -4.19
CA ALA A 321 -7.74 -16.64 -5.62
C ALA A 321 -7.51 -15.22 -6.19
N GLY A 322 -7.07 -15.12 -7.45
CA GLY A 322 -6.72 -13.85 -8.10
C GLY A 322 -5.24 -13.44 -8.01
N GLY A 323 -4.40 -14.22 -7.32
CA GLY A 323 -2.95 -13.94 -7.23
C GLY A 323 -2.61 -12.74 -6.34
N PRO A 324 -1.35 -12.33 -6.27
CA PRO A 324 -0.91 -11.31 -5.32
C PRO A 324 -1.43 -9.91 -5.65
N LEU A 325 -1.56 -9.05 -4.63
CA LEU A 325 -1.97 -7.65 -4.76
C LEU A 325 -0.86 -6.69 -4.32
N THR A 326 -1.01 -5.39 -4.58
CA THR A 326 -0.08 -4.40 -4.01
C THR A 326 -0.38 -4.22 -2.53
N HIS A 327 0.69 -4.15 -1.73
CA HIS A 327 0.60 -3.87 -0.30
C HIS A 327 1.58 -2.75 0.07
N PHE A 328 1.06 -1.66 0.61
CA PHE A 328 1.88 -0.66 1.27
C PHE A 328 1.23 -0.21 2.57
N GLY A 329 2.03 0.15 3.56
CA GLY A 329 1.60 0.47 4.91
C GLY A 329 1.96 1.89 5.30
N GLU A 330 1.18 2.45 6.21
CA GLU A 330 1.57 3.65 6.92
C GLU A 330 2.40 3.31 8.16
N PHE A 331 3.71 3.50 8.06
CA PHE A 331 4.62 3.41 9.18
C PHE A 331 5.13 4.83 9.44
N PHE A 332 4.34 5.64 10.15
CA PHE A 332 4.49 7.11 10.28
C PHE A 332 5.75 7.49 11.09
N ILE A 333 6.93 7.29 10.51
CA ILE A 333 8.23 7.59 11.09
C ILE A 333 9.21 7.96 9.98
N SER A 334 10.11 8.88 10.29
CA SER A 334 11.30 9.18 9.50
C SER A 334 12.48 9.53 10.41
N ARG A 335 13.69 9.61 9.86
CA ARG A 335 14.88 10.09 10.55
C ARG A 335 14.64 11.50 11.11
N PRO A 336 15.19 11.82 12.29
CA PRO A 336 16.14 11.01 13.07
C PRO A 336 15.49 10.10 14.12
N ASP A 337 14.22 9.69 13.96
CA ASP A 337 13.55 8.85 14.97
C ASP A 337 14.32 7.53 15.21
N PRO A 338 14.53 7.11 16.48
CA PRO A 338 15.29 5.91 16.81
C PRO A 338 14.68 4.60 16.29
N LYS A 339 13.43 4.59 15.86
CA LYS A 339 12.72 3.43 15.28
C LYS A 339 12.87 3.35 13.77
N TYR A 340 13.69 4.21 13.15
CA TYR A 340 13.94 4.18 11.71
C TYR A 340 14.40 2.81 11.19
N ASP A 341 15.19 2.08 11.99
CA ASP A 341 15.59 0.71 11.64
C ASP A 341 14.40 -0.24 11.54
N GLU A 342 13.36 -0.06 12.35
CA GLU A 342 12.12 -0.84 12.22
C GLU A 342 11.35 -0.46 10.97
N PHE A 343 11.24 0.83 10.68
CA PHE A 343 10.60 1.35 9.47
C PHE A 343 11.23 0.74 8.21
N ARG A 344 12.56 0.83 8.04
CA ARG A 344 13.22 0.35 6.82
C ARG A 344 13.21 -1.18 6.68
N THR A 345 13.19 -1.92 7.80
CA THR A 345 13.18 -3.40 7.78
C THR A 345 11.77 -3.98 7.83
N PHE A 346 10.72 -3.17 8.01
CA PHE A 346 9.34 -3.66 8.02
C PHE A 346 8.97 -4.39 6.71
N PRO A 347 9.27 -3.84 5.51
CA PRO A 347 9.00 -4.53 4.25
C PRO A 347 9.72 -5.86 4.10
N ASP A 348 10.97 -5.97 4.56
CA ASP A 348 11.73 -7.22 4.51
C ASP A 348 11.12 -8.31 5.39
N ARG A 349 10.51 -7.92 6.52
CA ARG A 349 9.91 -8.84 7.49
C ARG A 349 8.51 -9.28 7.10
N THR A 350 7.74 -8.38 6.49
CA THR A 350 6.29 -8.58 6.28
C THR A 350 5.92 -8.75 4.81
N GLY A 351 6.74 -8.24 3.89
CA GLY A 351 6.42 -8.09 2.47
C GLY A 351 5.49 -6.90 2.17
N VAL A 352 5.09 -6.11 3.16
CA VAL A 352 4.28 -4.89 2.98
C VAL A 352 5.23 -3.70 2.85
N ASN A 353 5.21 -3.01 1.71
CA ASN A 353 6.07 -1.83 1.50
C ASN A 353 5.58 -0.62 2.32
N ASN A 354 6.29 0.51 2.28
CA ASN A 354 5.93 1.70 3.07
C ASN A 354 5.44 2.87 2.20
N LEU A 355 4.54 3.67 2.76
CA LEU A 355 4.51 5.10 2.47
C LEU A 355 5.87 5.71 2.85
N ASP A 356 6.48 6.42 1.92
CA ASP A 356 7.86 6.88 2.05
C ASP A 356 7.96 8.19 2.82
N PHE A 357 7.86 8.10 4.15
CA PHE A 357 7.98 9.24 5.05
C PHE A 357 9.37 9.91 5.02
N GLU A 358 10.44 9.21 4.60
CA GLU A 358 11.75 9.84 4.35
C GLU A 358 11.68 10.79 3.17
N TYR A 359 11.07 10.35 2.06
CA TYR A 359 10.86 11.20 0.90
C TYR A 359 10.00 12.41 1.26
N TYR A 360 8.86 12.19 1.92
CA TYR A 360 7.98 13.28 2.38
C TYR A 360 8.75 14.30 3.22
N ARG A 361 9.39 13.88 4.33
CA ARG A 361 10.11 14.78 5.24
C ARG A 361 11.16 15.60 4.49
N SER A 362 11.98 14.93 3.67
CA SER A 362 13.06 15.60 2.95
C SER A 362 12.54 16.51 1.83
N ALA A 363 11.47 16.13 1.12
CA ALA A 363 10.83 16.98 0.11
C ALA A 363 10.17 18.21 0.73
N THR A 364 9.48 18.07 1.86
CA THR A 364 8.93 19.19 2.65
C THR A 364 10.03 20.14 3.12
N ASN A 365 11.16 19.61 3.59
CA ASN A 365 12.27 20.45 4.05
C ASN A 365 13.01 21.13 2.89
N ALA A 366 13.17 20.45 1.75
CA ALA A 366 13.90 20.99 0.62
C ALA A 366 13.06 21.94 -0.25
N PHE A 367 11.82 21.58 -0.59
CA PHE A 367 10.98 22.39 -1.48
C PHE A 367 9.91 23.18 -0.74
N GLY A 368 9.48 22.70 0.43
CA GLY A 368 8.45 23.33 1.23
C GLY A 368 8.98 24.58 1.94
N ASN A 369 9.69 24.37 3.04
CA ASN A 369 10.15 25.44 3.93
C ASN A 369 11.62 25.87 3.71
N PHE A 370 12.35 25.22 2.80
CA PHE A 370 13.76 25.50 2.49
C PHE A 370 14.72 25.33 3.68
N SER A 371 14.34 24.57 4.70
CA SER A 371 15.18 24.30 5.88
C SER A 371 16.35 23.35 5.61
N GLU A 372 16.25 22.51 4.58
CA GLU A 372 17.34 21.64 4.10
C GLU A 372 17.76 22.03 2.68
N THR A 373 18.93 21.58 2.22
CA THR A 373 19.44 21.86 0.87
C THR A 373 18.94 20.85 -0.16
N MET A 374 18.99 21.21 -1.44
CA MET A 374 18.81 20.25 -2.54
C MET A 374 19.86 19.14 -2.53
N SER A 375 21.07 19.41 -2.02
CA SER A 375 22.10 18.38 -1.79
C SER A 375 21.69 17.39 -0.70
N THR A 376 21.05 17.85 0.38
CA THR A 376 20.48 16.97 1.42
C THR A 376 19.40 16.07 0.86
N PHE A 377 18.50 16.62 0.03
CA PHE A 377 17.46 15.83 -0.66
C PHE A 377 18.07 14.81 -1.63
N GLY A 378 19.09 15.21 -2.41
CA GLY A 378 19.83 14.28 -3.27
C GLY A 378 20.51 13.14 -2.50
N ASN A 379 21.06 13.43 -1.32
CA ASN A 379 21.63 12.42 -0.43
C ASN A 379 20.57 11.48 0.15
N MET A 380 19.36 11.97 0.44
CA MET A 380 18.25 11.11 0.88
C MET A 380 17.90 10.08 -0.22
N LEU A 381 17.86 10.49 -1.48
CA LEU A 381 17.57 9.58 -2.60
C LEU A 381 18.62 8.46 -2.71
N THR A 382 19.89 8.74 -2.43
CA THR A 382 20.96 7.72 -2.48
C THR A 382 21.04 6.87 -1.22
N GLN A 383 20.78 7.46 -0.04
CA GLN A 383 20.76 6.73 1.23
C GLN A 383 19.60 5.73 1.29
N THR A 384 18.39 6.16 0.92
CA THR A 384 17.21 5.28 0.94
C THR A 384 17.30 4.13 -0.06
N SER A 385 18.03 4.29 -1.16
CA SER A 385 18.35 3.20 -2.10
C SER A 385 19.19 2.08 -1.47
N ALA A 386 20.02 2.42 -0.47
CA ALA A 386 20.75 1.42 0.32
C ALA A 386 19.93 0.84 1.47
N ASP A 387 18.95 1.58 1.98
CA ASP A 387 18.11 1.16 3.12
C ASP A 387 16.96 0.23 2.69
N TYR A 388 16.39 0.43 1.51
CA TYR A 388 15.18 -0.27 1.06
C TYR A 388 15.50 -1.37 0.06
N SER A 389 15.22 -2.63 0.40
CA SER A 389 15.37 -3.77 -0.52
C SER A 389 14.52 -3.66 -1.80
N TYR A 390 13.38 -2.98 -1.70
CA TYR A 390 12.41 -2.79 -2.79
C TYR A 390 12.07 -1.30 -2.96
N GLU A 391 13.08 -0.44 -3.11
CA GLU A 391 12.92 1.03 -3.15
C GLU A 391 11.89 1.53 -4.17
N ASN A 392 11.78 0.86 -5.33
CA ASN A 392 10.87 1.26 -6.39
C ASN A 392 9.40 0.97 -6.04
N GLN A 393 9.13 0.06 -5.10
CA GLN A 393 7.79 -0.26 -4.62
C GLN A 393 7.33 0.64 -3.46
N ALA A 394 8.20 1.49 -2.91
CA ALA A 394 7.82 2.49 -1.90
C ALA A 394 6.89 3.54 -2.52
N VAL A 395 5.91 4.02 -1.74
CA VAL A 395 4.90 4.99 -2.22
C VAL A 395 5.28 6.39 -1.76
N THR A 396 5.71 7.24 -2.69
CA THR A 396 6.19 8.61 -2.42
C THR A 396 5.08 9.63 -2.47
N PHE A 397 5.18 10.71 -1.70
CA PHE A 397 4.16 11.77 -1.66
C PHE A 397 4.76 13.10 -1.19
N LEU A 398 4.06 14.21 -1.44
CA LEU A 398 4.38 15.54 -0.90
C LEU A 398 3.52 15.93 0.30
N ASP A 399 2.29 15.42 0.32
CA ASP A 399 1.31 15.50 1.38
C ASP A 399 0.34 14.32 1.27
N ASN A 400 -0.47 14.12 2.31
CA ASN A 400 -1.52 13.10 2.39
C ASN A 400 -2.60 13.58 3.38
N HIS A 401 -3.43 12.67 3.89
CA HIS A 401 -4.53 13.00 4.80
C HIS A 401 -4.14 13.26 6.25
N ASP A 402 -2.90 12.96 6.67
CA ASP A 402 -2.43 13.07 8.07
C ASP A 402 -1.36 14.14 8.27
N VAL A 403 -0.85 14.70 7.17
CA VAL A 403 0.15 15.76 7.19
C VAL A 403 -0.39 17.04 6.59
N THR A 404 0.22 18.17 6.95
CA THR A 404 -0.10 19.48 6.38
C THR A 404 -0.01 19.44 4.85
N ARG A 405 -1.05 19.98 4.18
CA ARG A 405 -1.08 20.22 2.73
C ARG A 405 0.22 20.90 2.28
N PHE A 406 0.87 20.37 1.26
CA PHE A 406 2.12 20.91 0.75
C PHE A 406 1.94 22.35 0.23
N ARG A 407 0.77 22.67 -0.31
CA ARG A 407 0.41 24.04 -0.75
C ARG A 407 0.39 25.05 0.40
N TYR A 408 0.01 24.62 1.61
CA TYR A 408 0.03 25.48 2.80
C TYR A 408 1.47 25.84 3.18
N ILE A 409 2.37 24.86 3.07
CA ILE A 409 3.80 25.05 3.36
C ILE A 409 4.48 25.87 2.25
N GLN A 410 4.14 25.61 0.99
CA GLN A 410 4.72 26.25 -0.18
C GLN A 410 3.66 26.87 -1.09
N SER A 411 3.41 28.16 -0.89
CA SER A 411 2.44 28.94 -1.65
C SER A 411 2.97 29.44 -3.00
N ASN A 412 4.29 29.47 -3.21
CA ASN A 412 4.88 29.88 -4.48
C ASN A 412 4.79 28.75 -5.51
N ASN A 413 4.15 29.04 -6.65
CA ASN A 413 3.92 28.07 -7.73
C ASN A 413 5.22 27.44 -8.25
N LYS A 414 6.33 28.19 -8.31
CA LYS A 414 7.59 27.70 -8.91
C LYS A 414 8.22 26.54 -8.12
N PRO A 415 8.61 26.69 -6.84
CA PRO A 415 9.08 25.56 -6.03
C PRO A 415 7.99 24.49 -5.83
N TYR A 416 6.71 24.87 -5.84
CA TYR A 416 5.61 23.91 -5.80
C TYR A 416 5.60 22.96 -7.01
N HIS A 417 5.70 23.50 -8.22
CA HIS A 417 5.79 22.72 -9.45
C HIS A 417 7.10 21.93 -9.53
N ALA A 418 8.20 22.49 -9.03
CA ALA A 418 9.48 21.79 -8.94
C ALA A 418 9.41 20.55 -8.03
N ALA A 419 8.74 20.66 -6.88
CA ALA A 419 8.50 19.53 -5.98
C ALA A 419 7.65 18.46 -6.65
N LEU A 420 6.56 18.85 -7.31
CA LEU A 420 5.64 17.96 -8.01
C LEU A 420 6.33 17.22 -9.16
N ALA A 421 7.11 17.93 -9.98
CA ALA A 421 7.87 17.30 -11.06
C ALA A 421 8.93 16.33 -10.52
N THR A 422 9.58 16.67 -9.41
CA THR A 422 10.56 15.81 -8.73
C THR A 422 9.90 14.56 -8.15
N LEU A 423 8.71 14.66 -7.54
CA LEU A 423 7.91 13.51 -7.10
C LEU A 423 7.64 12.56 -8.27
N MET A 424 7.12 13.10 -9.37
CA MET A 424 6.72 12.30 -10.52
C MET A 424 7.89 11.59 -11.23
N THR A 425 9.13 12.04 -11.04
CA THR A 425 10.33 11.51 -11.72
C THR A 425 11.34 10.81 -10.79
N SER A 426 11.11 10.83 -9.48
CA SER A 426 11.88 10.07 -8.49
C SER A 426 11.51 8.58 -8.47
N ARG A 427 12.36 7.77 -7.82
CA ARG A 427 12.08 6.34 -7.55
C ARG A 427 10.85 6.17 -6.66
N GLY A 428 10.25 4.99 -6.68
CA GLY A 428 8.98 4.73 -6.00
C GLY A 428 7.77 4.99 -6.91
N THR A 429 6.59 4.70 -6.37
CA THR A 429 5.29 4.98 -6.98
C THR A 429 4.74 6.30 -6.43
N PRO A 430 4.57 7.35 -7.25
CA PRO A 430 4.08 8.64 -6.78
C PRO A 430 2.59 8.58 -6.43
N ASN A 431 2.27 9.06 -5.23
CA ASN A 431 0.93 9.31 -4.73
C ASN A 431 0.65 10.81 -4.71
N ILE A 432 -0.44 11.21 -5.38
CA ILE A 432 -0.94 12.57 -5.43
C ILE A 432 -2.18 12.66 -4.53
N TYR A 433 -2.15 13.52 -3.51
CA TYR A 433 -3.30 13.74 -2.65
C TYR A 433 -4.34 14.63 -3.35
N TYR A 434 -5.63 14.28 -3.26
CA TYR A 434 -6.67 14.92 -4.05
C TYR A 434 -6.66 16.46 -3.95
N GLY A 435 -6.76 17.14 -5.09
CA GLY A 435 -6.77 18.61 -5.16
C GLY A 435 -5.40 19.29 -5.17
N THR A 436 -4.30 18.53 -5.10
CA THR A 436 -2.93 19.03 -5.32
C THR A 436 -2.84 19.80 -6.65
N GLU A 437 -3.34 19.20 -7.72
CA GLU A 437 -3.39 19.78 -9.05
C GLU A 437 -4.29 21.01 -9.17
N GLN A 438 -5.19 21.21 -8.21
CA GLN A 438 -6.06 22.38 -8.09
C GLN A 438 -5.50 23.44 -7.13
N TYR A 439 -4.30 23.23 -6.59
CA TYR A 439 -3.69 24.07 -5.55
C TYR A 439 -4.55 24.22 -4.31
N MET A 440 -5.29 23.19 -3.94
CA MET A 440 -6.01 23.18 -2.67
C MET A 440 -5.01 23.36 -1.51
N SER A 441 -5.29 24.35 -0.67
CA SER A 441 -4.57 24.62 0.57
C SER A 441 -5.48 24.32 1.76
N SER A 442 -4.90 24.22 2.94
CA SER A 442 -5.64 24.13 4.20
C SER A 442 -5.79 25.52 4.84
N ALA A 443 -6.76 25.66 5.75
CA ALA A 443 -6.95 26.87 6.56
C ALA A 443 -5.84 27.06 7.61
N ASP A 444 -5.30 25.95 8.13
CA ASP A 444 -4.19 25.90 9.06
C ASP A 444 -3.33 24.63 8.79
N SER A 445 -2.36 24.34 9.65
CA SER A 445 -1.46 23.21 9.48
C SER A 445 -1.99 21.87 10.03
N SER A 446 -3.27 21.79 10.42
CA SER A 446 -3.87 20.53 10.89
C SER A 446 -4.20 19.60 9.72
N ASP A 447 -4.23 18.30 10.03
CA ASP A 447 -4.71 17.25 9.14
C ASP A 447 -6.16 17.50 8.69
N ILE A 448 -7.04 17.86 9.63
CA ILE A 448 -8.46 18.08 9.36
C ILE A 448 -8.69 19.26 8.41
N ALA A 449 -7.93 20.35 8.56
CA ALA A 449 -7.97 21.48 7.63
C ALA A 449 -7.47 21.09 6.24
N GLY A 450 -6.64 20.06 6.14
CA GLY A 450 -6.20 19.45 4.87
C GLY A 450 -7.25 18.58 4.19
N ARG A 451 -8.35 18.21 4.85
CA ARG A 451 -9.41 17.34 4.31
C ARG A 451 -10.61 18.13 3.76
N SER A 452 -10.37 19.27 3.11
CA SER A 452 -11.45 20.13 2.59
C SER A 452 -12.25 19.47 1.45
N PHE A 453 -13.56 19.76 1.34
CA PHE A 453 -14.40 19.24 0.25
C PHE A 453 -13.98 19.79 -1.11
N MET A 454 -13.41 18.95 -1.98
CA MET A 454 -12.93 19.37 -3.30
C MET A 454 -14.04 19.95 -4.18
N GLN A 455 -15.26 19.39 -4.15
CA GLN A 455 -16.40 19.90 -4.92
C GLN A 455 -16.75 21.36 -4.58
N LYS A 456 -16.47 21.81 -3.36
CA LYS A 456 -16.68 23.20 -2.92
C LYS A 456 -15.43 24.05 -3.10
N ALA A 457 -14.25 23.46 -2.90
CA ALA A 457 -12.98 24.17 -2.91
C ALA A 457 -12.37 24.35 -4.31
N ALA A 458 -12.77 23.54 -5.30
CA ALA A 458 -12.13 23.51 -6.61
C ALA A 458 -13.13 23.27 -7.77
N ALA A 459 -12.68 23.59 -8.99
CA ALA A 459 -13.48 23.49 -10.21
C ALA A 459 -13.16 22.25 -11.08
N PHE A 460 -12.22 21.39 -10.65
CA PHE A 460 -11.67 20.30 -11.47
C PHE A 460 -11.07 20.82 -12.79
N ASP A 461 -10.31 21.92 -12.72
CA ASP A 461 -9.70 22.58 -13.88
C ASP A 461 -8.52 21.77 -14.44
N GLU A 462 -8.69 21.22 -15.66
CA GLU A 462 -7.64 20.48 -16.37
C GLU A 462 -6.55 21.39 -17.00
N THR A 463 -6.70 22.71 -16.89
CA THR A 463 -5.80 23.69 -17.52
C THR A 463 -4.68 24.16 -16.60
N THR A 464 -4.72 23.83 -15.30
CA THR A 464 -3.68 24.22 -14.35
C THR A 464 -2.32 23.66 -14.76
N THR A 465 -1.24 24.38 -14.44
CA THR A 465 0.12 23.89 -14.66
C THR A 465 0.37 22.58 -13.93
N ALA A 466 -0.09 22.44 -12.68
CA ALA A 466 0.10 21.22 -11.90
C ALA A 466 -0.59 20.00 -12.53
N PHE A 467 -1.83 20.14 -13.04
CA PHE A 467 -2.51 19.08 -13.78
C PHE A 467 -1.71 18.64 -15.01
N LYS A 468 -1.21 19.60 -15.80
CA LYS A 468 -0.41 19.33 -17.01
C LYS A 468 0.95 18.69 -16.68
N VAL A 469 1.57 19.06 -15.57
CA VAL A 469 2.81 18.42 -15.07
C VAL A 469 2.55 16.97 -14.74
N ILE A 470 1.49 16.66 -13.97
CA ILE A 470 1.14 15.27 -13.62
C ILE A 470 0.83 14.47 -14.89
N LYS A 471 0.04 15.03 -15.81
CA LYS A 471 -0.28 14.42 -17.10
C LYS A 471 0.95 14.02 -17.91
N ASN A 472 1.84 14.97 -18.14
CA ASN A 472 3.01 14.74 -18.98
C ASN A 472 4.00 13.77 -18.32
N LEU A 473 4.18 13.86 -16.99
CA LEU A 473 5.15 13.01 -16.28
C LEU A 473 4.61 11.62 -15.98
N SER A 474 3.29 11.45 -15.82
CA SER A 474 2.68 10.11 -15.78
C SER A 474 2.88 9.39 -17.12
N ALA A 475 2.67 10.09 -18.25
CA ALA A 475 2.95 9.52 -19.57
C ALA A 475 4.43 9.15 -19.76
N LEU A 476 5.35 9.98 -19.26
CA LEU A 476 6.79 9.66 -19.26
C LEU A 476 7.10 8.43 -18.41
N ARG A 477 6.53 8.33 -17.21
CA ARG A 477 6.71 7.19 -16.29
C ARG A 477 6.22 5.87 -16.92
N GLN A 478 5.08 5.90 -17.60
CA GLN A 478 4.53 4.73 -18.30
C GLN A 478 5.41 4.27 -19.46
N SER A 479 6.00 5.22 -20.21
CA SER A 479 6.73 4.94 -21.45
C SER A 479 8.24 4.73 -21.27
N ASN A 480 8.83 5.15 -20.15
CA ASN A 480 10.27 5.06 -19.91
C ASN A 480 10.57 4.33 -18.58
N GLU A 481 11.01 3.08 -18.69
CA GLU A 481 11.36 2.21 -17.56
C GLU A 481 12.43 2.79 -16.64
N ALA A 482 13.23 3.76 -17.09
CA ALA A 482 14.19 4.43 -16.22
C ALA A 482 13.50 5.08 -15.01
N ILE A 483 12.31 5.67 -15.18
CA ILE A 483 11.57 6.30 -14.09
C ILE A 483 10.96 5.25 -13.15
N ALA A 484 10.42 4.17 -13.69
CA ALA A 484 9.75 3.15 -12.89
C ALA A 484 10.74 2.25 -12.14
N TYR A 485 11.79 1.78 -12.82
CA TYR A 485 12.67 0.70 -12.34
C TYR A 485 14.13 1.12 -12.16
N GLY A 486 14.50 2.31 -12.63
CA GLY A 486 15.89 2.71 -12.73
C GLY A 486 16.53 3.14 -11.41
N THR A 487 17.84 2.92 -11.32
CA THR A 487 18.66 3.42 -10.21
C THR A 487 18.74 4.95 -10.24
N THR A 488 18.97 5.57 -9.08
CA THR A 488 19.15 7.03 -8.97
C THR A 488 20.64 7.38 -8.82
N SER A 489 21.11 8.39 -9.54
CA SER A 489 22.46 8.95 -9.38
C SER A 489 22.42 10.47 -9.35
N ILE A 490 23.12 11.08 -8.39
CA ILE A 490 23.22 12.54 -8.30
C ILE A 490 24.40 12.99 -9.16
N LEU A 491 24.11 13.76 -10.22
CA LEU A 491 25.12 14.24 -11.15
C LEU A 491 25.69 15.60 -10.74
N TYR A 492 24.86 16.43 -10.11
CA TYR A 492 25.24 17.74 -9.60
C TYR A 492 24.26 18.20 -8.54
N SER A 493 24.73 18.84 -7.47
CA SER A 493 23.85 19.44 -6.47
C SER A 493 24.50 20.64 -5.80
N THR A 494 23.66 21.56 -5.32
CA THR A 494 24.02 22.72 -4.49
C THR A 494 22.96 22.90 -3.41
N ASP A 495 22.90 24.10 -2.81
CA ASP A 495 21.81 24.46 -1.92
C ASP A 495 20.45 24.48 -2.62
N ASN A 496 20.41 24.93 -3.88
CA ASN A 496 19.17 25.20 -4.61
C ASN A 496 19.01 24.44 -5.93
N VAL A 497 20.07 23.80 -6.41
CA VAL A 497 20.03 23.03 -7.65
C VAL A 497 20.25 21.55 -7.38
N LEU A 498 19.49 20.70 -8.08
CA LEU A 498 19.73 19.27 -8.16
C LEU A 498 19.65 18.83 -9.61
N VAL A 499 20.65 18.09 -10.06
CA VAL A 499 20.64 17.35 -11.32
C VAL A 499 20.83 15.88 -10.98
N TYR A 500 19.81 15.07 -11.21
CA TYR A 500 19.86 13.65 -10.95
C TYR A 500 19.43 12.84 -12.17
N GLN A 501 19.91 11.60 -12.22
CA GLN A 501 19.67 10.66 -13.30
C GLN A 501 18.90 9.46 -12.75
N ARG A 502 17.92 9.03 -13.53
CA ARG A 502 17.29 7.72 -13.43
C ARG A 502 17.76 6.88 -14.61
N GLN A 503 18.16 5.63 -14.36
CA GLN A 503 18.70 4.77 -15.42
C GLN A 503 18.23 3.32 -15.29
N PHE A 504 17.68 2.78 -16.38
CA PHE A 504 17.37 1.36 -16.53
C PHE A 504 17.98 0.86 -17.84
N TYR A 505 19.14 0.20 -17.74
CA TYR A 505 19.99 -0.14 -18.88
C TYR A 505 20.30 1.10 -19.73
N ASP A 506 20.04 1.06 -21.04
CA ASP A 506 20.32 2.20 -21.93
C ASP A 506 19.26 3.31 -21.83
N LYS A 507 18.11 3.05 -21.19
CA LYS A 507 17.08 4.07 -20.96
C LYS A 507 17.50 4.98 -19.82
N GLN A 508 17.39 6.29 -20.03
CA GLN A 508 17.86 7.31 -19.11
C GLN A 508 16.86 8.47 -19.04
N VAL A 509 16.66 9.04 -17.86
CA VAL A 509 16.03 10.35 -17.68
C VAL A 509 16.88 11.16 -16.72
N ILE A 510 17.32 12.33 -17.17
CA ILE A 510 18.04 13.30 -16.33
C ILE A 510 17.09 14.45 -16.03
N VAL A 511 16.97 14.80 -14.76
CA VAL A 511 16.10 15.87 -14.28
C VAL A 511 16.98 16.91 -13.61
N ALA A 512 16.94 18.14 -14.13
CA ALA A 512 17.63 19.29 -13.58
C ALA A 512 16.60 20.24 -12.99
N VAL A 513 16.76 20.59 -11.71
CA VAL A 513 15.80 21.38 -10.94
C VAL A 513 16.52 22.53 -10.28
N ASN A 514 15.99 23.74 -10.41
CA ASN A 514 16.32 24.88 -9.58
C ASN A 514 15.11 25.24 -8.71
N ARG A 515 15.18 24.89 -7.40
CA ARG A 515 14.07 25.19 -6.48
C ARG A 515 13.92 26.68 -6.19
N GLN A 516 14.99 27.48 -6.37
CA GLN A 516 14.95 28.90 -6.03
C GLN A 516 14.07 29.62 -7.08
N PRO A 517 13.00 30.33 -6.69
CA PRO A 517 11.99 30.82 -7.64
C PRO A 517 12.42 31.97 -8.56
N ASP A 518 13.43 32.75 -8.22
CA ASP A 518 13.70 34.06 -8.83
C ASP A 518 15.14 34.23 -9.33
N ILE A 519 16.05 33.37 -8.89
CA ILE A 519 17.49 33.44 -9.13
C ILE A 519 17.85 32.31 -10.07
N SER A 520 18.44 32.68 -11.21
CA SER A 520 18.97 31.71 -12.16
C SER A 520 20.28 31.12 -11.66
N TYR A 521 20.59 29.90 -12.08
CA TYR A 521 21.82 29.21 -11.75
C TYR A 521 22.46 28.60 -13.00
N THR A 522 23.75 28.88 -13.24
CA THR A 522 24.51 28.23 -14.31
C THR A 522 25.08 26.91 -13.81
N VAL A 523 24.51 25.81 -14.29
CA VAL A 523 25.02 24.46 -14.08
C VAL A 523 26.28 24.28 -14.94
N PRO A 524 27.42 23.84 -14.37
CA PRO A 524 28.62 23.58 -15.15
C PRO A 524 28.41 22.40 -16.12
N ALA A 525 29.37 22.13 -17.00
CA ALA A 525 29.29 20.95 -17.86
C ALA A 525 29.39 19.65 -17.00
N ILE A 526 28.39 18.79 -17.10
CA ILE A 526 28.23 17.58 -16.27
C ILE A 526 28.57 16.33 -17.07
N ASN A 527 29.32 15.39 -16.47
CA ASN A 527 29.55 14.08 -17.08
C ASN A 527 28.24 13.28 -17.17
N THR A 528 28.00 12.64 -18.30
CA THR A 528 26.79 11.85 -18.52
C THR A 528 27.08 10.61 -19.36
N THR A 529 26.20 9.63 -19.27
CA THR A 529 26.12 8.46 -20.15
C THR A 529 25.08 8.63 -21.26
N LEU A 530 24.43 9.79 -21.36
CA LEU A 530 23.57 10.09 -22.50
C LEU A 530 24.42 10.09 -23.80
N PRO A 531 23.89 9.54 -24.91
CA PRO A 531 24.50 9.70 -26.22
C PRO A 531 24.72 11.16 -26.63
N VAL A 532 25.69 11.40 -27.52
CA VAL A 532 25.88 12.72 -28.14
C VAL A 532 24.63 13.09 -28.95
N GLY A 533 24.13 14.30 -28.73
CA GLY A 533 22.91 14.77 -29.38
C GLY A 533 22.30 15.98 -28.68
N THR A 534 21.18 16.46 -29.21
CA THR A 534 20.38 17.52 -28.59
C THR A 534 19.09 16.92 -28.06
N TYR A 535 18.81 17.18 -26.80
CA TYR A 535 17.64 16.68 -26.07
C TYR A 535 16.72 17.86 -25.79
N ALA A 536 15.50 17.81 -26.31
CA ALA A 536 14.46 18.76 -25.93
C ALA A 536 13.96 18.46 -24.51
N ASP A 537 13.45 19.49 -23.83
CA ASP A 537 12.83 19.33 -22.52
C ASP A 537 11.60 18.41 -22.61
N GLY A 538 11.55 17.39 -21.76
CA GLY A 538 10.46 16.42 -21.65
C GLY A 538 9.13 17.04 -21.22
N LEU A 539 9.13 18.26 -20.67
CA LEU A 539 7.93 19.04 -20.36
C LEU A 539 7.59 20.08 -21.44
N SER A 540 8.32 20.12 -22.56
CA SER A 540 8.11 21.07 -23.66
C SER A 540 8.07 22.53 -23.20
N GLY A 541 8.91 22.88 -22.22
CA GLY A 541 9.01 24.23 -21.66
C GLY A 541 7.91 24.59 -20.67
N LEU A 542 7.02 23.66 -20.29
CA LEU A 542 5.93 23.92 -19.32
C LEU A 542 6.46 24.48 -18.00
N LEU A 543 7.63 24.02 -17.56
CA LEU A 543 8.35 24.52 -16.38
C LEU A 543 9.65 25.23 -16.77
N MET A 544 9.61 25.99 -17.87
CA MET A 544 10.71 26.82 -18.40
C MET A 544 11.93 26.04 -18.93
N GLY A 545 11.88 24.70 -18.95
CA GLY A 545 12.94 23.87 -19.50
C GLY A 545 13.24 24.16 -20.97
N ALA A 546 14.51 24.00 -21.34
CA ALA A 546 15.02 24.25 -22.68
C ALA A 546 15.81 23.04 -23.22
N SER A 547 16.13 23.07 -24.52
CA SER A 547 16.96 22.00 -25.10
C SER A 547 18.39 22.05 -24.58
N ASN A 548 18.95 20.88 -24.25
CA ASN A 548 20.34 20.73 -23.84
C ASN A 548 21.10 19.89 -24.86
N THR A 549 22.39 20.20 -25.06
CA THR A 549 23.25 19.44 -25.96
C THR A 549 24.25 18.62 -25.17
N VAL A 550 24.38 17.35 -25.53
CA VAL A 550 25.41 16.44 -25.06
C VAL A 550 26.51 16.38 -26.12
N THR A 551 27.75 16.64 -25.71
CA THR A 551 28.94 16.59 -26.58
C THR A 551 29.96 15.61 -26.02
N SER A 552 30.82 15.04 -26.87
CA SER A 552 31.95 14.24 -26.43
C SER A 552 33.18 15.14 -26.27
N VAL A 553 33.73 15.20 -25.07
CA VAL A 553 34.94 15.98 -24.75
C VAL A 553 36.01 15.02 -24.25
N SER A 554 37.06 14.82 -25.05
CA SER A 554 38.14 13.86 -24.74
C SER A 554 37.65 12.43 -24.47
N GLY A 555 36.62 11.97 -25.19
CA GLY A 555 36.05 10.63 -25.04
C GLY A 555 35.02 10.48 -23.92
N GLN A 556 34.77 11.51 -23.11
CA GLN A 556 33.71 11.52 -22.10
C GLN A 556 32.53 12.37 -22.60
N ASN A 557 31.33 11.79 -22.61
CA ASN A 557 30.12 12.55 -22.90
C ASN A 557 29.81 13.51 -21.74
N LYS A 558 29.49 14.75 -22.11
CA LYS A 558 29.13 15.82 -21.19
C LYS A 558 27.87 16.52 -21.66
N ILE A 559 26.94 16.75 -20.73
CA ILE A 559 25.92 17.79 -20.91
C ILE A 559 26.67 19.12 -20.88
N SER A 560 26.58 19.89 -21.96
CA SER A 560 27.17 21.24 -22.02
C SER A 560 26.62 22.11 -20.89
N SER A 561 27.41 23.06 -20.39
CA SER A 561 26.94 24.01 -19.36
C SER A 561 25.66 24.72 -19.80
N PHE A 562 24.72 24.89 -18.88
CA PHE A 562 23.41 25.47 -19.14
C PHE A 562 22.93 26.29 -17.94
N THR A 563 22.04 27.25 -18.18
CA THR A 563 21.45 28.07 -17.13
C THR A 563 20.03 27.59 -16.85
N LEU A 564 19.75 27.30 -15.59
CA LEU A 564 18.41 27.06 -15.07
C LEU A 564 17.84 28.38 -14.54
N SER A 565 16.72 28.83 -15.07
CA SER A 565 15.96 29.96 -14.53
C SER A 565 15.43 29.65 -13.13
N GLY A 566 14.98 30.68 -12.40
CA GLY A 566 14.36 30.47 -11.10
C GLY A 566 13.07 29.66 -11.21
N GLY A 567 12.98 28.53 -10.50
CA GLY A 567 11.87 27.58 -10.55
C GLY A 567 11.89 26.61 -11.73
N GLU A 568 12.95 26.60 -12.54
CA GLU A 568 13.02 25.77 -13.74
C GLU A 568 13.15 24.29 -13.39
N VAL A 569 12.39 23.46 -14.11
CA VAL A 569 12.59 22.01 -14.20
C VAL A 569 12.82 21.66 -15.66
N ASN A 570 13.93 20.99 -15.93
CA ASN A 570 14.32 20.58 -17.27
C ASN A 570 14.60 19.08 -17.30
N ILE A 571 13.96 18.37 -18.24
CA ILE A 571 13.98 16.91 -18.31
C ILE A 571 14.60 16.46 -19.64
N LEU A 572 15.71 15.74 -19.57
CA LEU A 572 16.34 15.12 -20.73
C LEU A 572 16.04 13.63 -20.70
N ALA A 573 15.18 13.15 -21.60
CA ALA A 573 14.82 11.74 -21.70
C ALA A 573 15.48 11.07 -22.91
N TYR A 574 16.07 9.89 -22.69
CA TYR A 574 16.54 8.99 -23.72
C TYR A 574 15.86 7.63 -23.54
N ASN A 575 15.05 7.26 -24.52
CA ASN A 575 14.18 6.09 -24.44
C ASN A 575 14.35 5.16 -25.66
N PRO A 576 15.54 4.57 -25.86
CA PRO A 576 15.75 3.64 -26.96
C PRO A 576 14.93 2.36 -26.77
N SER A 577 14.66 1.65 -27.86
CA SER A 577 14.21 0.26 -27.76
C SER A 577 15.35 -0.60 -27.20
N LEU A 578 15.05 -1.39 -26.17
CA LEU A 578 16.00 -2.35 -25.59
C LEU A 578 15.94 -3.72 -26.29
N GLY A 579 15.13 -3.85 -27.35
CA GLY A 579 14.83 -5.10 -28.04
C GLY A 579 14.07 -6.11 -27.18
N THR A 580 13.69 -7.24 -27.78
CA THR A 580 12.89 -8.30 -27.12
C THR A 580 13.66 -9.61 -26.90
N THR A 581 14.94 -9.65 -27.27
CA THR A 581 15.79 -10.85 -27.22
C THR A 581 16.46 -11.07 -25.86
N VAL A 582 16.76 -10.00 -25.14
CA VAL A 582 17.38 -10.02 -23.81
C VAL A 582 16.31 -9.68 -22.77
N PRO A 583 15.92 -10.63 -21.90
CA PRO A 583 14.94 -10.36 -20.86
C PRO A 583 15.57 -9.49 -19.76
N ARG A 584 14.79 -8.57 -19.20
CA ARG A 584 15.22 -7.64 -18.14
C ARG A 584 14.10 -7.49 -17.13
N ILE A 585 14.36 -7.84 -15.87
CA ILE A 585 13.38 -7.72 -14.79
C ILE A 585 13.46 -6.28 -14.26
N GLY A 586 12.32 -5.60 -14.23
CA GLY A 586 12.16 -4.29 -13.61
C GLY A 586 11.58 -4.39 -12.19
N ASP A 587 10.59 -5.27 -11.98
CA ASP A 587 9.94 -5.46 -10.69
C ASP A 587 9.28 -6.84 -10.56
N VAL A 588 8.98 -7.28 -9.33
CA VAL A 588 8.27 -8.54 -9.05
C VAL A 588 7.26 -8.35 -7.92
N VAL A 589 6.03 -8.84 -8.14
CA VAL A 589 4.93 -8.86 -7.16
C VAL A 589 4.30 -10.25 -7.14
N SER A 590 4.20 -10.97 -6.02
CA SER A 590 4.67 -10.60 -4.69
C SER A 590 6.18 -10.76 -4.53
N THR A 591 6.73 -10.23 -3.45
CA THR A 591 8.14 -10.40 -3.05
C THR A 591 8.37 -11.64 -2.17
N SER A 592 7.29 -12.30 -1.76
CA SER A 592 7.32 -13.52 -0.95
C SER A 592 6.14 -14.43 -1.22
N GLY A 593 6.27 -15.71 -0.86
CA GLY A 593 5.23 -16.72 -1.03
C GLY A 593 5.80 -18.14 -1.02
N ARG A 594 4.94 -19.14 -1.07
CA ARG A 594 5.30 -20.56 -1.02
C ARG A 594 5.05 -21.26 -2.37
N PRO A 595 5.60 -22.48 -2.58
CA PRO A 595 5.32 -23.26 -3.78
C PRO A 595 3.81 -23.35 -4.08
N GLY A 596 3.44 -23.06 -5.31
CA GLY A 596 2.04 -23.01 -5.76
C GLY A 596 1.38 -21.63 -5.72
N ASN A 597 1.98 -20.62 -5.10
CA ASN A 597 1.50 -19.24 -5.22
C ASN A 597 1.81 -18.65 -6.61
N THR A 598 1.00 -17.68 -7.02
CA THR A 598 1.24 -16.87 -8.21
C THR A 598 2.27 -15.78 -7.93
N VAL A 599 3.11 -15.49 -8.93
CA VAL A 599 4.06 -14.38 -8.94
C VAL A 599 4.04 -13.69 -10.31
N TYR A 600 4.01 -12.36 -10.28
CA TYR A 600 4.03 -11.46 -11.41
C TYR A 600 5.40 -10.82 -11.56
N ILE A 601 5.98 -10.92 -12.75
CA ILE A 601 7.30 -10.38 -13.08
C ILE A 601 7.12 -9.33 -14.16
N TYR A 602 7.52 -8.10 -13.88
CA TYR A 602 7.41 -6.95 -14.78
C TYR A 602 8.79 -6.58 -15.34
N GLY A 603 8.82 -6.07 -16.57
CA GLY A 603 10.08 -5.67 -17.19
C GLY A 603 9.99 -5.45 -18.70
N THR A 604 11.02 -5.87 -19.42
CA THR A 604 11.05 -5.82 -20.89
C THR A 604 11.76 -7.04 -21.49
N GLY A 605 11.36 -7.44 -22.69
CA GLY A 605 11.87 -8.64 -23.36
C GLY A 605 11.45 -9.95 -22.70
N LEU A 606 10.35 -9.95 -21.95
CA LEU A 606 9.87 -11.09 -21.16
C LEU A 606 9.00 -12.09 -21.95
N GLY A 607 8.61 -11.74 -23.18
CA GLY A 607 7.67 -12.51 -23.99
C GLY A 607 8.32 -13.64 -24.80
N GLY A 608 7.48 -14.40 -25.50
CA GLY A 608 7.90 -15.54 -26.33
C GLY A 608 8.33 -16.76 -25.50
N THR A 609 9.20 -17.60 -26.05
CA THR A 609 9.69 -18.82 -25.37
C THR A 609 10.73 -18.46 -24.30
N ALA A 610 10.23 -18.13 -23.10
CA ALA A 610 11.03 -17.82 -21.91
C ALA A 610 11.00 -18.98 -20.90
N THR A 611 11.96 -19.00 -19.99
CA THR A 611 11.94 -19.85 -18.79
C THR A 611 12.19 -18.96 -17.57
N VAL A 612 11.31 -19.04 -16.57
CA VAL A 612 11.51 -18.41 -15.26
C VAL A 612 12.16 -19.43 -14.34
N LYS A 613 13.17 -19.03 -13.56
CA LYS A 613 13.80 -19.87 -12.53
C LYS A 613 13.85 -19.18 -11.19
N PHE A 614 13.63 -19.96 -10.14
CA PHE A 614 13.87 -19.64 -8.73
C PHE A 614 15.14 -20.38 -8.31
N GLY A 615 16.25 -19.64 -8.22
CA GLY A 615 17.58 -20.21 -8.14
C GLY A 615 17.85 -21.06 -9.38
N THR A 616 17.89 -22.38 -9.20
CA THR A 616 18.11 -23.35 -10.29
C THR A 616 16.83 -24.04 -10.77
N VAL A 617 15.71 -23.88 -10.06
CA VAL A 617 14.46 -24.61 -10.30
C VAL A 617 13.56 -23.82 -11.24
N ALA A 618 13.09 -24.45 -12.32
CA ALA A 618 12.19 -23.81 -13.28
C ALA A 618 10.76 -23.67 -12.71
N ALA A 619 10.16 -22.50 -12.91
CA ALA A 619 8.77 -22.22 -12.60
C ALA A 619 7.86 -22.51 -13.79
N THR A 620 6.59 -22.78 -13.51
CA THR A 620 5.55 -22.85 -14.54
C THR A 620 5.13 -21.43 -14.91
N ILE A 621 5.25 -21.08 -16.19
CA ILE A 621 4.71 -19.82 -16.73
C ILE A 621 3.23 -20.05 -17.09
N VAL A 622 2.35 -19.23 -16.52
CA VAL A 622 0.91 -19.24 -16.81
C VAL A 622 0.62 -18.42 -18.05
N SER A 623 1.15 -17.20 -18.09
CA SER A 623 1.00 -16.27 -19.20
C SER A 623 2.24 -15.37 -19.32
N ASN A 624 2.56 -14.90 -20.52
CA ASN A 624 3.57 -13.87 -20.71
C ASN A 624 3.32 -12.98 -21.92
N ASN A 625 3.87 -11.78 -21.86
CA ASN A 625 4.08 -10.87 -22.97
C ASN A 625 5.44 -10.16 -22.78
N ASP A 626 5.78 -9.22 -23.66
CA ASP A 626 7.10 -8.58 -23.61
C ASP A 626 7.38 -7.79 -22.33
N THR A 627 6.37 -7.40 -21.57
CA THR A 627 6.50 -6.59 -20.36
C THR A 627 6.07 -7.29 -19.07
N PHE A 628 5.53 -8.50 -19.16
CA PHE A 628 4.90 -9.18 -18.03
C PHE A 628 5.02 -10.71 -18.16
N ILE A 629 5.28 -11.38 -17.04
CA ILE A 629 5.14 -12.82 -16.89
C ILE A 629 4.31 -13.08 -15.62
N GLU A 630 3.30 -13.92 -15.76
CA GLU A 630 2.68 -14.62 -14.65
C GLU A 630 3.27 -16.01 -14.52
N ALA A 631 3.78 -16.36 -13.35
CA ALA A 631 4.35 -17.66 -13.07
C ALA A 631 3.83 -18.22 -11.74
N VAL A 632 4.06 -19.52 -11.53
CA VAL A 632 3.79 -20.22 -10.28
C VAL A 632 5.10 -20.53 -9.58
N VAL A 633 5.21 -20.17 -8.30
CA VAL A 633 6.38 -20.47 -7.47
C VAL A 633 6.59 -21.99 -7.47
N PRO A 634 7.76 -22.49 -7.90
CA PRO A 634 8.00 -23.92 -8.03
C PRO A 634 8.27 -24.56 -6.66
N ALA A 635 8.34 -25.89 -6.62
CA ALA A 635 8.85 -26.63 -5.47
C ALA A 635 10.38 -26.42 -5.32
N VAL A 636 10.75 -25.28 -4.77
CA VAL A 636 12.13 -24.88 -4.41
C VAL A 636 12.27 -24.85 -2.89
N ALA A 637 13.50 -24.96 -2.39
CA ALA A 637 13.77 -24.86 -0.96
C ALA A 637 13.36 -23.47 -0.43
N ALA A 638 12.81 -23.45 0.80
CA ALA A 638 12.44 -22.22 1.47
C ALA A 638 13.67 -21.35 1.84
N GLY A 639 13.42 -20.05 2.00
CA GLY A 639 14.41 -19.00 2.17
C GLY A 639 14.59 -18.14 0.92
N SER A 640 15.58 -17.25 0.98
CA SER A 640 15.90 -16.34 -0.10
C SER A 640 16.32 -17.07 -1.38
N SER A 641 15.64 -16.76 -2.49
CA SER A 641 15.89 -17.29 -3.81
C SER A 641 15.94 -16.16 -4.84
N SER A 642 16.78 -16.30 -5.87
CA SER A 642 16.81 -15.35 -6.99
C SER A 642 15.85 -15.76 -8.10
N ILE A 643 15.03 -14.83 -8.58
CA ILE A 643 14.23 -14.98 -9.79
C ILE A 643 15.07 -14.53 -10.98
N THR A 644 15.13 -15.35 -12.02
CA THR A 644 15.74 -15.00 -13.32
C THR A 644 14.83 -15.43 -14.46
N VAL A 645 14.89 -14.70 -15.57
CA VAL A 645 14.22 -15.03 -16.83
C VAL A 645 15.28 -15.36 -17.88
N THR A 646 15.16 -16.49 -18.54
CA THR A 646 16.06 -16.95 -19.60
C THR A 646 15.33 -17.02 -20.93
N LYS A 647 15.95 -16.50 -22.01
CA LYS A 647 15.48 -16.60 -23.39
C LYS A 647 16.64 -16.98 -24.30
N GLY A 648 16.64 -18.21 -24.82
CA GLY A 648 17.79 -18.78 -25.51
C GLY A 648 19.02 -18.81 -24.59
N THR A 649 20.09 -18.10 -24.96
CA THR A 649 21.32 -17.95 -24.16
C THR A 649 21.33 -16.70 -23.28
N ASN A 650 20.33 -15.82 -23.40
CA ASN A 650 20.26 -14.58 -22.64
C ASN A 650 19.56 -14.80 -21.31
N VAL A 651 20.14 -14.29 -20.22
CA VAL A 651 19.59 -14.34 -18.86
C VAL A 651 19.42 -12.91 -18.37
N SER A 652 18.31 -12.63 -17.68
CA SER A 652 18.04 -11.32 -17.08
C SER A 652 18.93 -11.05 -15.87
N ASN A 653 18.88 -9.82 -15.36
CA ASN A 653 19.22 -9.55 -13.96
C ASN A 653 18.38 -10.43 -13.02
N SER A 654 18.88 -10.66 -11.81
CA SER A 654 18.14 -11.34 -10.74
C SER A 654 17.26 -10.38 -9.95
N PHE A 655 16.18 -10.92 -9.39
CA PHE A 655 15.36 -10.26 -8.36
C PHE A 655 15.25 -11.18 -7.14
N THR A 656 15.38 -10.65 -5.92
CA THR A 656 15.31 -11.46 -4.69
C THR A 656 13.86 -11.76 -4.34
N TYR A 657 13.56 -13.02 -4.02
CA TYR A 657 12.25 -13.49 -3.61
C TYR A 657 12.37 -14.37 -2.36
N GLU A 658 11.51 -14.16 -1.38
CA GLU A 658 11.51 -14.96 -0.16
C GLU A 658 10.53 -16.14 -0.28
N VAL A 659 11.08 -17.36 -0.40
CA VAL A 659 10.27 -18.58 -0.47
C VAL A 659 9.90 -19.01 0.95
N LEU A 660 8.62 -18.93 1.29
CA LEU A 660 8.11 -19.32 2.61
C LEU A 660 8.08 -20.85 2.77
N SER A 661 8.33 -21.33 4.00
CA SER A 661 8.34 -22.77 4.32
C SER A 661 6.95 -23.42 4.30
N GLY A 662 5.89 -22.61 4.30
CA GLY A 662 4.49 -23.05 4.28
C GLY A 662 3.56 -21.87 4.59
N ASP A 663 2.25 -22.15 4.70
CA ASP A 663 1.28 -21.17 5.20
C ASP A 663 1.72 -20.64 6.56
N GLN A 664 1.63 -19.34 6.77
CA GLN A 664 2.18 -18.71 7.97
C GLN A 664 1.16 -18.67 9.11
N VAL A 665 1.63 -18.88 10.35
CA VAL A 665 0.88 -18.78 11.61
C VAL A 665 1.73 -18.08 12.66
N GLN A 666 1.16 -17.69 13.80
CA GLN A 666 1.91 -16.99 14.84
C GLN A 666 2.30 -17.91 16.01
N VAL A 667 3.56 -17.81 16.43
CA VAL A 667 4.03 -18.35 17.71
C VAL A 667 4.57 -17.21 18.55
N ILE A 668 4.05 -17.06 19.77
CA ILE A 668 4.47 -16.05 20.74
C ILE A 668 5.54 -16.69 21.64
N PHE A 669 6.79 -16.41 21.34
CA PHE A 669 7.94 -16.92 22.09
C PHE A 669 8.13 -16.14 23.38
N LYS A 670 8.43 -16.83 24.48
CA LYS A 670 8.63 -16.23 25.80
C LYS A 670 9.88 -16.78 26.50
N VAL A 671 10.67 -15.89 27.10
CA VAL A 671 11.87 -16.28 27.87
C VAL A 671 12.11 -15.37 29.06
N ASN A 672 12.45 -15.94 30.20
CA ASN A 672 12.99 -15.25 31.37
C ASN A 672 14.52 -15.22 31.25
N ALA A 673 15.06 -14.03 30.98
CA ALA A 673 16.49 -13.81 30.75
C ALA A 673 16.93 -12.42 31.24
N THR A 674 18.01 -12.35 32.01
CA THR A 674 18.65 -11.08 32.35
C THR A 674 19.63 -10.65 31.26
N THR A 675 19.73 -9.34 31.02
CA THR A 675 20.67 -8.74 30.07
C THR A 675 21.49 -7.64 30.74
N THR A 676 22.65 -7.31 30.16
CA THR A 676 23.35 -6.05 30.48
C THR A 676 22.89 -4.94 29.55
N VAL A 677 23.16 -3.68 29.91
CA VAL A 677 22.86 -2.52 29.06
C VAL A 677 23.44 -2.74 27.65
N GLY A 678 22.63 -2.49 26.63
CA GLY A 678 22.99 -2.68 25.22
C GLY A 678 22.75 -4.09 24.67
N GLN A 679 22.45 -5.09 25.51
CA GLN A 679 22.08 -6.44 25.06
C GLN A 679 20.56 -6.58 24.90
N ASN A 680 20.16 -7.20 23.80
CA ASN A 680 18.78 -7.60 23.53
C ASN A 680 18.68 -9.11 23.28
N ILE A 681 17.52 -9.69 23.53
CA ILE A 681 17.24 -11.10 23.23
C ILE A 681 16.64 -11.22 21.83
N HIS A 682 17.09 -12.22 21.08
CA HIS A 682 16.55 -12.60 19.77
C HIS A 682 16.33 -14.12 19.71
N ILE A 683 15.63 -14.58 18.69
CA ILE A 683 15.37 -15.99 18.41
C ILE A 683 16.10 -16.36 17.11
N VAL A 684 16.70 -17.54 17.08
CA VAL A 684 17.27 -18.15 15.88
C VAL A 684 16.98 -19.65 15.88
N GLY A 685 16.75 -20.26 14.72
CA GLY A 685 16.32 -21.65 14.65
C GLY A 685 16.48 -22.32 13.30
N SER A 686 16.00 -23.55 13.18
CA SER A 686 16.29 -24.46 12.07
C SER A 686 15.59 -24.13 10.75
N ILE A 687 14.56 -23.28 10.78
CA ILE A 687 13.78 -22.87 9.61
C ILE A 687 14.21 -21.49 9.10
N PRO A 688 14.04 -21.17 7.80
CA PRO A 688 14.34 -19.86 7.23
C PRO A 688 13.66 -18.69 7.96
N GLU A 689 12.41 -18.86 8.41
CA GLU A 689 11.67 -17.85 9.18
C GLU A 689 12.31 -17.53 10.54
N LEU A 690 13.18 -18.40 11.05
CA LEU A 690 14.00 -18.20 12.24
C LEU A 690 15.50 -18.06 11.91
N GLY A 691 15.84 -17.75 10.66
CA GLY A 691 17.21 -17.46 10.23
C GLY A 691 18.08 -18.67 9.91
N GLY A 692 17.57 -19.91 9.97
CA GLY A 692 18.33 -21.11 9.59
C GLY A 692 19.65 -21.28 10.35
N TRP A 693 19.64 -21.04 11.67
CA TRP A 693 20.79 -21.02 12.58
C TRP A 693 21.84 -19.93 12.33
N ASP A 694 21.60 -19.01 11.39
CA ASP A 694 22.42 -17.82 11.19
C ASP A 694 21.99 -16.70 12.14
N ALA A 695 22.83 -16.40 13.15
CA ALA A 695 22.55 -15.34 14.13
C ALA A 695 22.49 -13.93 13.53
N ALA A 696 23.05 -13.71 12.33
CA ALA A 696 22.89 -12.45 11.60
C ALA A 696 21.46 -12.30 11.06
N LYS A 697 20.77 -13.42 10.80
CA LYS A 697 19.38 -13.51 10.34
C LYS A 697 18.39 -13.87 11.45
N SER A 698 18.79 -13.71 12.71
CA SER A 698 17.88 -13.85 13.86
C SER A 698 16.67 -12.94 13.72
N THR A 699 15.60 -13.23 14.46
CA THR A 699 14.43 -12.35 14.55
C THR A 699 14.78 -10.94 15.01
N GLU A 700 13.81 -10.02 14.95
CA GLU A 700 13.93 -8.74 15.67
C GLU A 700 14.13 -8.95 17.17
N ALA A 701 14.57 -7.89 17.86
CA ALA A 701 14.72 -7.93 19.31
C ALA A 701 13.35 -8.22 19.97
N MET A 702 13.36 -9.09 20.98
CA MET A 702 12.18 -9.36 21.79
C MET A 702 11.82 -8.12 22.64
N MET A 703 10.54 -7.98 23.00
CA MET A 703 10.04 -6.92 23.88
C MET A 703 9.99 -7.43 25.33
N ASN A 704 10.09 -6.53 26.31
CA ASN A 704 10.21 -6.88 27.73
C ASN A 704 9.44 -5.94 28.67
N PRO A 705 8.11 -5.74 28.48
CA PRO A 705 7.31 -4.86 29.35
C PRO A 705 7.34 -5.30 30.82
N ASN A 706 7.59 -6.60 31.07
CA ASN A 706 7.68 -7.22 32.39
C ASN A 706 9.07 -7.85 32.61
N TYR A 707 10.14 -7.10 32.36
CA TYR A 707 11.52 -7.58 32.54
C TYR A 707 11.71 -8.26 33.92
N PRO A 708 12.38 -9.44 34.02
CA PRO A 708 13.22 -10.08 33.01
C PRO A 708 12.51 -11.02 32.02
N VAL A 709 11.18 -10.99 31.93
CA VAL A 709 10.45 -11.76 30.92
C VAL A 709 10.40 -10.99 29.60
N TRP A 710 10.85 -11.65 28.54
CA TRP A 710 10.83 -11.19 27.16
C TRP A 710 9.79 -11.97 26.37
N PHE A 711 9.15 -11.33 25.39
CA PHE A 711 8.27 -11.98 24.43
C PHE A 711 8.40 -11.41 23.02
N LEU A 712 8.05 -12.22 22.02
CA LEU A 712 7.95 -11.80 20.63
C LEU A 712 7.01 -12.73 19.84
N PRO A 713 5.94 -12.21 19.23
CA PRO A 713 5.21 -12.92 18.18
C PRO A 713 6.08 -13.07 16.92
N VAL A 714 6.14 -14.28 16.37
CA VAL A 714 6.90 -14.57 15.15
C VAL A 714 6.04 -15.39 14.20
N SER A 715 6.09 -15.02 12.92
CA SER A 715 5.41 -15.72 11.84
C SER A 715 6.23 -16.93 11.39
N VAL A 716 5.65 -18.12 11.49
CA VAL A 716 6.30 -19.42 11.24
C VAL A 716 5.38 -20.32 10.40
N PRO A 717 5.87 -21.35 9.69
CA PRO A 717 5.02 -22.24 8.92
C PRO A 717 4.07 -23.05 9.82
N LYS A 718 2.81 -23.22 9.39
CA LYS A 718 1.77 -23.97 10.13
C LYS A 718 2.12 -25.45 10.31
N GLY A 719 1.67 -26.03 11.43
CA GLY A 719 1.77 -27.45 11.73
C GLY A 719 3.18 -28.03 11.64
N THR A 720 4.21 -27.19 11.82
CA THR A 720 5.61 -27.54 11.56
C THR A 720 6.36 -27.62 12.87
N THR A 721 7.08 -28.73 13.08
CA THR A 721 8.05 -28.86 14.16
C THR A 721 9.37 -28.26 13.74
N PHE A 722 9.92 -27.37 14.57
CA PHE A 722 11.22 -26.74 14.34
C PHE A 722 12.01 -26.66 15.64
N GLU A 723 13.32 -26.51 15.50
CA GLU A 723 14.23 -26.28 16.61
C GLU A 723 14.64 -24.81 16.67
N PHE A 724 14.91 -24.29 17.87
CA PHE A 724 15.34 -22.91 18.08
C PHE A 724 16.18 -22.73 19.35
N LYS A 725 16.83 -21.56 19.42
CA LYS A 725 17.51 -21.03 20.60
C LYS A 725 17.25 -19.54 20.78
N PHE A 726 17.32 -19.10 22.03
CA PHE A 726 17.49 -17.68 22.34
C PHE A 726 18.96 -17.27 22.26
N ILE A 727 19.21 -16.06 21.79
CA ILE A 727 20.54 -15.45 21.75
C ILE A 727 20.50 -14.03 22.33
N LYS A 728 21.57 -13.61 23.01
CA LYS A 728 21.81 -12.20 23.37
C LYS A 728 22.67 -11.57 22.30
N LYS A 729 22.25 -10.41 21.79
CA LYS A 729 23.03 -9.60 20.82
C LYS A 729 23.28 -8.22 21.40
N ASP A 730 24.51 -7.73 21.30
CA ASP A 730 24.85 -6.34 21.59
C ASP A 730 24.94 -5.48 20.31
N SER A 731 25.13 -4.17 20.49
CA SER A 731 25.24 -3.21 19.38
C SER A 731 26.50 -3.38 18.52
N LEU A 732 27.49 -4.16 18.97
CA LEU A 732 28.69 -4.49 18.19
C LEU A 732 28.52 -5.78 17.40
N GLY A 733 27.36 -6.45 17.52
CA GLY A 733 27.07 -7.71 16.86
C GLY A 733 27.62 -8.95 17.57
N ASN A 734 28.12 -8.82 18.81
CA ASN A 734 28.54 -9.99 19.58
C ASN A 734 27.32 -10.82 19.96
N VAL A 735 27.43 -12.15 19.83
CA VAL A 735 26.33 -13.09 20.07
C VAL A 735 26.69 -14.02 21.23
N ILE A 736 25.82 -14.08 22.24
CA ILE A 736 25.87 -15.10 23.29
C ILE A 736 24.69 -16.03 23.10
N TRP A 737 24.97 -17.30 22.87
CA TRP A 737 23.96 -18.34 22.71
C TRP A 737 23.51 -18.87 24.07
N GLU A 738 22.22 -19.22 24.19
CA GLU A 738 21.79 -20.03 25.33
C GLU A 738 22.52 -21.39 25.35
N SER A 739 22.87 -21.84 26.55
CA SER A 739 23.60 -23.10 26.73
C SER A 739 22.67 -24.32 26.56
N GLY A 740 23.23 -25.52 26.46
CA GLY A 740 22.44 -26.77 26.39
C GLY A 740 21.92 -27.15 25.00
N THR A 741 20.96 -28.08 24.96
CA THR A 741 20.36 -28.62 23.73
C THR A 741 19.42 -27.61 23.08
N ASN A 742 19.13 -27.78 21.78
CA ASN A 742 18.13 -26.99 21.09
C ASN A 742 16.74 -27.19 21.73
N ARG A 743 15.93 -26.14 21.74
CA ARG A 743 14.52 -26.23 22.09
C ARG A 743 13.73 -26.67 20.86
N SER A 744 12.63 -27.37 21.05
CA SER A 744 11.74 -27.81 19.97
C SER A 744 10.33 -27.34 20.23
N PHE A 745 9.63 -26.88 19.19
CA PHE A 745 8.22 -26.47 19.26
C PHE A 745 7.50 -26.88 17.97
N THR A 746 6.20 -27.13 18.06
CA THR A 746 5.33 -27.40 16.89
C THR A 746 4.29 -26.32 16.80
N SER A 747 4.28 -25.57 15.70
CA SER A 747 3.34 -24.47 15.46
C SER A 747 1.88 -24.97 15.31
N PRO A 748 0.89 -24.07 15.48
CA PRO A 748 -0.52 -24.39 15.28
C PRO A 748 -0.81 -24.98 13.90
N ALA A 749 -1.72 -25.95 13.83
CA ALA A 749 -2.15 -26.56 12.57
C ALA A 749 -3.23 -25.75 11.84
N SER A 750 -3.97 -24.89 12.54
CA SER A 750 -4.98 -23.99 11.95
C SER A 750 -4.30 -22.85 11.19
N SER A 751 -4.84 -22.45 10.04
CA SER A 751 -4.26 -21.39 9.18
C SER A 751 -4.17 -20.02 9.87
N THR A 752 -5.06 -19.74 10.82
CA THR A 752 -5.09 -18.49 11.60
C THR A 752 -4.67 -18.73 13.05
N GLY A 753 -4.08 -19.91 13.32
CA GLY A 753 -3.76 -20.33 14.67
C GLY A 753 -2.67 -19.45 15.30
N THR A 754 -2.83 -19.19 16.59
CA THR A 754 -1.80 -18.58 17.43
C THR A 754 -1.48 -19.53 18.58
N SER A 755 -0.24 -19.49 19.09
CA SER A 755 0.14 -20.26 20.27
C SER A 755 1.24 -19.58 21.04
N ASP A 756 1.17 -19.67 22.36
CA ASP A 756 2.24 -19.26 23.26
C ASP A 756 3.20 -20.41 23.50
N THR A 757 4.50 -20.12 23.52
CA THR A 757 5.44 -21.03 24.19
C THR A 757 5.28 -20.91 25.71
N ALA A 758 5.76 -21.93 26.44
CA ALA A 758 6.04 -21.74 27.86
C ALA A 758 7.02 -20.56 28.06
N VAL A 759 7.00 -19.95 29.24
CA VAL A 759 8.07 -19.02 29.63
C VAL A 759 9.32 -19.83 29.93
N TYR A 760 10.22 -19.94 28.95
CA TYR A 760 11.47 -20.65 29.13
C TYR A 760 12.39 -19.90 30.08
N ASN A 761 13.19 -20.60 30.89
CA ASN A 761 14.30 -19.98 31.58
C ASN A 761 15.54 -20.02 30.68
N TRP A 762 16.26 -18.90 30.58
CA TRP A 762 17.56 -18.84 29.92
C TRP A 762 18.53 -19.84 30.58
N SER A 763 19.15 -20.70 29.76
CA SER A 763 20.08 -21.75 30.19
C SER A 763 21.54 -21.33 30.21
#